data_AF-A0A6M0SCS9-F1
#
_entry.id   AF-A0A6M0SCS9-F1
#
_cell.length_a   1.000
_cell.length_b   1.000
_cell.length_c   1.000
_cell.angle_alpha   90.00
_cell.angle_beta   90.00
_cell.angle_gamma   90.00
#
_symmetry.space_group_name_H-M   'P 1'
#
loop_
_entity.id
_entity.type
_entity.pdbx_description
1 polymer ?
#
loop_
_entity_poly.entity_id
_entity_poly.type
_entity_poly.pdbx_seq_one_letter_code
_entity_poly.pdbx_strand_id
1 'polypeptide(L)'
;MFKIENKIVWRILGRSVSLGLLSLISSEIVEANPVPSNDGTGTIVTIEGSQFNIDGGQFSRDQANLFHSFQSFGLTQEQIANFLSNPQIENILVRVGGGQASLIDGLLEVSGGSSNLFFMNPSGVAFGPNAILNLPADFITTTANGIEFEDGWFSASGVNDYTSLLGTPQGFAFTGSQPGAILNLADLSTQSGQNLALVGGTVISSGTLSAPNGELLVTSVPGNQAIRIGRPGSFLQLEVKLPSELESLPQDWALPVLSLPQMLTSTAEAANTSVEVVSDQVQVAGGEFQVSPGDIYVQQADGGFLSLLSSNDLTSVSGDFQATQDLQLSANDALQLRDTLENPFIAVARNNLQLQGNQFVDILALTHPETAFASGGNLQLVSSQPISADAHFSSGGSFSILDLDAAPGDFRSLYDPIISANGDVVFGDYIGSSLKVESRGSIQGGNIIITSPDVGLTGSDPDIRLLTSARTVILRAGLDTLANPDNLPASAGSFFFPTQFEPVDGLSNPGDIVVGNIQTSFGETGGNILLNAEGSITAGNLDTSTSSSDATGGLVNINASGNITLGNIRSTARENRGGQVTINSASGDIVVGDIDAWAFNGPGGDINISAISSTGDVTTGNLRTESFGQDRTGGTVSLAGSSISTGTINSNLISTTSSTLIEPPPTSTFVSSPEVEAEINTAELDAQRSEEFEQYFGRDFTRKIVDSSTIRYALHEMELQEPSTKAAVVYISSDDKRVFIRVETAQGGAIEIESIADFEQKLTEERRIDPDDPEVDDSGFVLDKAVSHDAQTGLNSARSNSNIYRRKNQLAEILAQKEPELLSSEADDTESEQFELEETNEVSRDSLVEEVENLWREIQKPGTDTHLQYSDRLYDLLIRPIEAKFEEEGIENINTLLFSMESGLRLIPLAALYDSETDQYLTEKYRISVIPNFESLDIRRSDLTKADVLAMGISEFQNSDIYPPLSAVPLELKLIQNIWNGNTNGGDTEFEQSSNRFVEVKSNQQVTLDNVRNARRDHPFQIVHLATHANFSAGSVSDSKIQLWDTTLPLNALQIDTLNWRKPPIDLLILSACQTALGDSNAELGFAGLSLQAEVKSTLASLWYVSDLATLIYMMEFYRSLGSSKTKAEAVQKTQLAMLDKQRLRQNLQELEIIIESLLVSQDATWASNTEEVLTETAIQGIRNIRKRLRENRSEVVEQLSHPFYWSAFTLIGSPW
;
A
#
# COMPACT_ATOMS: atom_id res chain seq x y z
N MET A 1 33.27 27.96 -54.40
CA MET A 1 32.52 28.02 -55.66
C MET A 1 31.05 27.83 -55.31
N PHE A 2 30.29 28.94 -55.32
CA PHE A 2 28.82 29.09 -55.34
C PHE A 2 27.94 28.42 -54.25
N LYS A 3 26.92 29.05 -53.66
CA LYS A 3 26.48 30.45 -53.54
C LYS A 3 25.31 30.43 -52.54
N ILE A 4 25.40 31.27 -51.52
CA ILE A 4 24.28 31.80 -50.73
C ILE A 4 23.79 33.05 -51.48
N GLU A 5 22.48 33.34 -51.54
CA GLU A 5 21.96 34.71 -51.72
C GLU A 5 20.43 34.86 -51.49
N ASN A 6 20.11 35.62 -50.42
CA ASN A 6 19.26 36.82 -50.35
C ASN A 6 17.71 36.84 -50.38
N LYS A 7 17.16 37.21 -49.20
CA LYS A 7 16.25 38.35 -48.86
C LYS A 7 15.56 39.13 -49.99
N ILE A 8 14.24 39.39 -49.86
CA ILE A 8 13.56 40.64 -50.29
C ILE A 8 12.47 41.07 -49.28
N VAL A 9 12.38 42.39 -49.07
CA VAL A 9 11.59 43.20 -48.12
C VAL A 9 10.56 44.06 -48.90
N TRP A 10 9.29 44.07 -48.43
CA TRP A 10 8.18 45.08 -48.45
C TRP A 10 7.70 45.83 -49.74
N ARG A 11 6.35 45.90 -49.93
CA ARG A 11 5.52 47.15 -50.09
C ARG A 11 4.00 46.98 -50.40
N ILE A 12 3.15 47.40 -49.44
CA ILE A 12 1.93 48.28 -49.41
C ILE A 12 0.91 48.38 -50.57
N LEU A 13 -0.40 48.16 -50.24
CA LEU A 13 -1.66 48.92 -50.52
C LEU A 13 -2.85 47.93 -50.46
N GLY A 14 -3.99 48.05 -49.77
CA GLY A 14 -4.63 49.05 -48.92
C GLY A 14 -6.16 48.83 -49.01
N ARG A 15 -6.88 48.64 -47.90
CA ARG A 15 -8.30 49.07 -47.69
C ARG A 15 -8.82 48.69 -46.29
N SER A 16 -9.41 49.70 -45.66
CA SER A 16 -10.00 49.73 -44.32
C SER A 16 -11.39 49.10 -44.27
N VAL A 17 -11.69 48.30 -43.25
CA VAL A 17 -13.00 48.23 -42.57
C VAL A 17 -12.75 47.95 -41.08
N SER A 18 -13.48 48.68 -40.26
CA SER A 18 -13.39 48.82 -38.81
C SER A 18 -14.15 47.73 -38.03
N LEU A 19 -13.86 47.66 -36.72
CA LEU A 19 -14.57 47.01 -35.59
C LEU A 19 -14.22 45.57 -35.21
N GLY A 20 -13.72 45.44 -33.97
CA GLY A 20 -13.60 44.19 -33.21
C GLY A 20 -12.27 44.03 -32.48
N LEU A 21 -11.87 44.98 -31.61
CA LEU A 21 -10.86 44.68 -30.59
C LEU A 21 -11.53 43.77 -29.55
N LEU A 22 -11.43 42.46 -29.73
CA LEU A 22 -11.22 41.57 -28.60
C LEU A 22 -9.72 41.60 -28.34
N SER A 23 -9.27 42.26 -27.28
CA SER A 23 -7.94 41.95 -26.75
C SER A 23 -8.01 40.51 -26.24
N LEU A 24 -7.37 39.59 -26.94
CA LEU A 24 -6.89 38.37 -26.33
C LEU A 24 -5.92 38.83 -25.25
N ILE A 25 -6.38 38.84 -23.99
CA ILE A 25 -5.50 39.04 -22.84
C ILE A 25 -4.70 37.74 -22.75
N SER A 26 -3.46 37.74 -23.25
CA SER A 26 -2.53 36.66 -22.98
C SER A 26 -2.20 36.69 -21.48
N SER A 27 -2.29 35.53 -20.83
CA SER A 27 -1.77 35.30 -19.49
C SER A 27 -0.24 35.26 -19.57
N GLU A 28 0.40 36.42 -19.51
CA GLU A 28 1.86 36.55 -19.41
C GLU A 28 2.22 36.88 -17.96
N ILE A 29 3.28 36.27 -17.41
CA ILE A 29 4.00 36.87 -16.29
C ILE A 29 4.54 38.19 -16.80
N VAL A 30 4.28 39.27 -16.07
CA VAL A 30 4.83 40.57 -16.46
C VAL A 30 6.10 40.83 -15.69
N GLU A 31 7.20 41.00 -16.43
CA GLU A 31 8.31 41.88 -16.03
C GLU A 31 7.77 43.32 -16.02
N ALA A 32 6.94 43.69 -15.04
CA ALA A 32 6.43 45.05 -14.93
C ALA A 32 6.68 45.63 -13.56
N ASN A 33 7.32 46.80 -13.60
CA ASN A 33 7.33 47.80 -12.55
C ASN A 33 5.97 47.92 -11.84
N PRO A 34 5.92 48.35 -10.56
CA PRO A 34 4.67 48.65 -9.87
C PRO A 34 3.84 49.70 -10.62
N VAL A 35 2.67 49.31 -11.15
CA VAL A 35 1.74 50.21 -11.86
C VAL A 35 0.50 50.45 -11.00
N PRO A 36 0.28 51.67 -10.46
CA PRO A 36 -0.89 51.99 -9.66
C PRO A 36 -2.22 51.78 -10.40
N SER A 37 -3.22 51.29 -9.68
CA SER A 37 -4.60 51.19 -10.18
C SER A 37 -5.28 52.55 -10.26
N ASN A 38 -6.09 52.77 -11.30
CA ASN A 38 -6.98 53.93 -11.39
C ASN A 38 -8.39 53.58 -10.86
N ASP A 39 -8.46 53.17 -9.59
CA ASP A 39 -9.66 52.63 -8.94
C ASP A 39 -10.14 53.46 -7.73
N GLY A 40 -9.55 54.65 -7.52
CA GLY A 40 -9.85 55.53 -6.40
C GLY A 40 -9.02 55.29 -5.14
N THR A 41 -8.15 54.27 -5.11
CA THR A 41 -7.23 54.02 -3.99
C THR A 41 -6.17 55.13 -3.88
N GLY A 42 -5.84 55.81 -4.98
CA GLY A 42 -4.92 56.95 -4.95
C GLY A 42 -3.48 56.57 -4.59
N THR A 43 -3.06 55.32 -4.90
CA THR A 43 -1.67 54.89 -4.81
C THR A 43 -0.79 55.69 -5.75
N ILE A 44 0.35 56.17 -5.26
CA ILE A 44 1.31 56.98 -6.01
C ILE A 44 2.65 56.22 -6.03
N VAL A 45 3.24 56.08 -7.21
CA VAL A 45 4.59 55.50 -7.38
C VAL A 45 5.51 56.58 -7.93
N THR A 46 6.53 56.94 -7.16
CA THR A 46 7.59 57.86 -7.58
C THR A 46 8.85 57.07 -7.88
N ILE A 47 9.39 57.24 -9.09
CA ILE A 47 10.56 56.48 -9.56
C ILE A 47 11.84 57.31 -9.34
N GLU A 48 12.77 56.77 -8.57
CA GLU A 48 14.09 57.35 -8.31
C GLU A 48 15.19 56.34 -8.68
N GLY A 49 15.66 56.40 -9.93
CA GLY A 49 16.59 55.39 -10.44
C GLY A 49 15.91 54.02 -10.56
N SER A 50 16.40 53.02 -9.82
CA SER A 50 15.81 51.68 -9.74
C SER A 50 14.83 51.51 -8.56
N GLN A 51 14.61 52.56 -7.77
CA GLN A 51 13.73 52.53 -6.60
C GLN A 51 12.35 53.11 -6.94
N PHE A 52 11.30 52.35 -6.61
CA PHE A 52 9.89 52.72 -6.66
C PHE A 52 9.44 53.09 -5.24
N ASN A 53 9.37 54.40 -4.95
CA ASN A 53 8.80 54.89 -3.70
C ASN A 53 7.27 54.91 -3.81
N ILE A 54 6.60 54.09 -3.01
CA ILE A 54 5.16 53.89 -2.99
C ILE A 54 4.57 54.71 -1.83
N ASP A 55 3.71 55.67 -2.16
CA ASP A 55 3.06 56.60 -1.24
C ASP A 55 1.56 56.76 -1.61
N GLY A 56 0.86 57.69 -0.99
CA GLY A 56 -0.57 57.93 -1.20
C GLY A 56 -1.40 56.82 -0.57
N GLY A 57 -2.38 56.29 -1.30
CA GLY A 57 -3.27 55.24 -0.78
C GLY A 57 -4.48 55.76 -0.01
N GLN A 58 -5.25 54.84 0.57
CA GLN A 58 -6.39 55.13 1.43
C GLN A 58 -6.12 54.63 2.85
N PHE A 59 -6.64 55.34 3.84
CA PHE A 59 -6.53 54.98 5.24
C PHE A 59 -7.85 54.44 5.76
N SER A 60 -7.77 53.49 6.69
CA SER A 60 -8.87 53.19 7.60
C SER A 60 -9.22 54.40 8.47
N ARG A 61 -10.43 54.41 9.06
CA ARG A 61 -10.89 55.54 9.88
C ARG A 61 -10.03 55.77 11.13
N ASP A 62 -9.43 54.71 11.67
CA ASP A 62 -8.48 54.75 12.80
C ASP A 62 -7.04 55.05 12.37
N GLN A 63 -6.76 55.13 11.05
CA GLN A 63 -5.44 55.33 10.44
C GLN A 63 -4.42 54.20 10.67
N ALA A 64 -4.85 53.07 11.24
CA ALA A 64 -3.98 51.92 11.48
C ALA A 64 -3.66 51.11 10.21
N ASN A 65 -4.56 51.12 9.22
CA ASN A 65 -4.41 50.38 7.97
C ASN A 65 -4.23 51.33 6.78
N LEU A 66 -3.17 51.10 5.99
CA LEU A 66 -2.89 51.81 4.74
C LEU A 66 -3.06 50.85 3.54
N PHE A 67 -3.94 51.21 2.62
CA PHE A 67 -4.29 50.39 1.46
C PHE A 67 -3.68 50.92 0.17
N HIS A 68 -3.01 50.03 -0.58
CA HIS A 68 -2.50 50.29 -1.93
C HIS A 68 -3.10 49.32 -2.95
N SER A 69 -3.27 49.79 -4.18
CA SER A 69 -3.85 49.02 -5.28
C SER A 69 -3.03 49.20 -6.55
N PHE A 70 -2.69 48.07 -7.18
CA PHE A 70 -1.89 48.02 -8.40
C PHE A 70 -2.63 47.26 -9.50
N GLN A 71 -2.47 47.74 -10.74
CA GLN A 71 -2.90 47.01 -11.91
C GLN A 71 -1.96 45.82 -12.14
N SER A 72 -0.65 46.06 -12.05
CA SER A 72 0.40 45.04 -12.13
C SER A 72 1.49 45.38 -11.12
N PHE A 73 2.15 44.36 -10.58
CA PHE A 73 3.24 44.55 -9.64
C PHE A 73 4.31 43.48 -9.88
N GLY A 74 5.54 43.90 -10.09
CA GLY A 74 6.71 43.07 -10.28
C GLY A 74 7.99 43.87 -10.14
N LEU A 75 9.11 43.16 -9.94
CA LEU A 75 10.44 43.72 -9.74
C LEU A 75 11.48 42.86 -10.44
N THR A 76 12.44 43.48 -11.12
CA THR A 76 13.67 42.83 -11.59
C THR A 76 14.76 42.87 -10.51
N GLN A 77 15.81 42.04 -10.63
CA GLN A 77 16.99 41.97 -9.74
C GLN A 77 17.49 43.29 -9.13
N GLU A 78 17.59 44.37 -9.92
CA GLU A 78 18.17 45.65 -9.45
C GLU A 78 17.14 46.63 -8.86
N GLN A 79 15.86 46.26 -8.87
CA GLN A 79 14.75 47.14 -8.51
C GLN A 79 14.36 47.01 -7.04
N ILE A 80 13.91 48.13 -6.47
CA ILE A 80 13.46 48.23 -5.08
C ILE A 80 12.03 48.76 -5.07
N ALA A 81 11.09 48.08 -4.42
CA ALA A 81 9.80 48.68 -4.05
C ALA A 81 9.84 49.08 -2.59
N ASN A 82 9.86 50.39 -2.32
CA ASN A 82 9.86 50.95 -0.98
C ASN A 82 8.47 51.51 -0.64
N PHE A 83 7.75 50.84 0.26
CA PHE A 83 6.49 51.34 0.81
C PHE A 83 6.77 52.35 1.93
N LEU A 84 6.33 53.59 1.72
CA LEU A 84 6.49 54.67 2.69
C LEU A 84 5.40 54.56 3.76
N SER A 85 5.83 54.32 4.99
CA SER A 85 4.99 54.21 6.18
C SER A 85 5.29 55.32 7.19
N ASN A 86 4.56 55.31 8.31
CA ASN A 86 4.79 56.15 9.48
C ASN A 86 4.43 55.37 10.77
N PRO A 87 4.79 55.87 11.96
CA PRO A 87 4.58 55.14 13.22
C PRO A 87 3.12 54.89 13.64
N GLN A 88 2.13 55.48 12.96
CA GLN A 88 0.70 55.25 13.22
C GLN A 88 0.13 54.10 12.38
N ILE A 89 0.82 53.70 11.31
CA ILE A 89 0.37 52.62 10.43
C ILE A 89 0.85 51.29 11.00
N GLU A 90 -0.10 50.42 11.32
CA GLU A 90 0.17 49.06 11.77
C GLU A 90 0.27 48.10 10.58
N ASN A 91 -0.60 48.23 9.58
CA ASN A 91 -0.64 47.33 8.42
C ASN A 91 -0.64 48.10 7.10
N ILE A 92 0.23 47.69 6.17
CA ILE A 92 0.18 48.07 4.77
C ILE A 92 -0.44 46.90 4.00
N LEU A 93 -1.57 47.12 3.35
CA LEU A 93 -2.29 46.12 2.57
C LEU A 93 -2.24 46.45 1.09
N VAL A 94 -1.68 45.53 0.31
CA VAL A 94 -1.45 45.68 -1.12
C VAL A 94 -2.33 44.68 -1.86
N ARG A 95 -3.11 45.17 -2.84
CA ARG A 95 -3.79 44.31 -3.81
C ARG A 95 -3.27 44.52 -5.22
N VAL A 96 -3.18 43.43 -5.98
CA VAL A 96 -2.93 43.43 -7.43
C VAL A 96 -4.18 42.95 -8.15
N GLY A 97 -4.86 43.86 -8.84
CA GLY A 97 -6.20 43.64 -9.39
C GLY A 97 -6.25 43.36 -10.90
N GLY A 98 -5.12 43.37 -11.61
CA GLY A 98 -5.09 43.37 -13.07
C GLY A 98 -5.07 42.02 -13.78
N GLY A 99 -5.11 40.90 -13.04
CA GLY A 99 -5.17 39.56 -13.63
C GLY A 99 -3.83 38.99 -14.07
N GLN A 100 -2.72 39.54 -13.58
CA GLN A 100 -1.36 39.14 -13.92
C GLN A 100 -0.62 38.70 -12.66
N ALA A 101 0.07 37.56 -12.70
CA ALA A 101 0.91 37.12 -11.59
C ALA A 101 2.07 38.08 -11.37
N SER A 102 2.49 38.22 -10.11
CA SER A 102 3.60 39.08 -9.72
C SER A 102 4.92 38.31 -9.76
N LEU A 103 5.89 38.76 -10.57
CA LEU A 103 7.28 38.31 -10.48
C LEU A 103 8.09 39.33 -9.67
N ILE A 104 8.57 38.92 -8.50
CA ILE A 104 9.34 39.74 -7.57
C ILE A 104 10.74 39.14 -7.52
N ASP A 105 11.67 39.68 -8.30
CA ASP A 105 13.08 39.27 -8.31
C ASP A 105 13.98 40.35 -7.68
N GLY A 106 13.42 41.36 -7.00
CA GLY A 106 14.18 42.48 -6.40
C GLY A 106 13.92 42.66 -4.90
N LEU A 107 14.19 43.87 -4.38
CA LEU A 107 14.04 44.18 -2.96
C LEU A 107 12.64 44.73 -2.65
N LEU A 108 11.94 44.11 -1.70
CA LEU A 108 10.78 44.70 -1.02
C LEU A 108 11.23 45.39 0.26
N GLU A 109 10.88 46.66 0.42
CA GLU A 109 11.26 47.49 1.56
C GLU A 109 10.05 48.23 2.13
N VAL A 110 10.03 48.40 3.45
CA VAL A 110 9.12 49.32 4.14
C VAL A 110 9.97 50.30 4.95
N SER A 111 9.73 51.60 4.81
CA SER A 111 10.48 52.64 5.51
C SER A 111 9.57 53.65 6.22
N GLY A 112 10.05 54.29 7.28
CA GLY A 112 9.33 55.34 8.00
C GLY A 112 8.42 54.88 9.15
N GLY A 113 8.10 53.59 9.25
CA GLY A 113 7.31 52.97 10.32
C GLY A 113 7.66 51.50 10.52
N SER A 114 7.02 50.84 11.49
CA SER A 114 7.15 49.40 11.78
C SER A 114 5.84 48.69 11.44
N SER A 115 5.47 48.70 10.16
CA SER A 115 4.19 48.18 9.69
C SER A 115 4.35 46.81 9.06
N ASN A 116 3.36 45.93 9.29
CA ASN A 116 3.22 44.66 8.59
C ASN A 116 2.93 44.89 7.11
N LEU A 117 3.37 44.00 6.24
CA LEU A 117 3.08 44.05 4.80
C LEU A 117 2.26 42.83 4.38
N PHE A 118 1.02 43.08 3.97
CA PHE A 118 0.13 42.09 3.36
C PHE A 118 0.13 42.29 1.84
N PHE A 119 0.56 41.28 1.09
CA PHE A 119 0.62 41.29 -0.37
C PHE A 119 -0.37 40.27 -0.95
N MET A 120 -1.42 40.76 -1.60
CA MET A 120 -2.48 39.93 -2.18
C MET A 120 -2.47 40.01 -3.72
N ASN A 121 -2.25 38.88 -4.38
CA ASN A 121 -2.41 38.75 -5.83
C ASN A 121 -3.06 37.40 -6.18
N PRO A 122 -4.36 37.38 -6.52
CA PRO A 122 -5.06 36.14 -6.82
C PRO A 122 -4.59 35.41 -8.08
N SER A 123 -3.90 36.11 -9.00
CA SER A 123 -3.35 35.52 -10.22
C SER A 123 -2.04 34.75 -10.00
N GLY A 124 -1.45 34.84 -8.80
CA GLY A 124 -0.21 34.14 -8.42
C GLY A 124 0.94 35.08 -8.08
N VAL A 125 1.91 34.57 -7.32
CA VAL A 125 3.13 35.30 -6.92
C VAL A 125 4.35 34.40 -7.11
N ALA A 126 5.38 34.92 -7.76
CA ALA A 126 6.67 34.27 -7.91
C ALA A 126 7.78 35.16 -7.35
N PHE A 127 8.53 34.65 -6.38
CA PHE A 127 9.76 35.24 -5.91
C PHE A 127 10.92 34.63 -6.71
N GLY A 128 11.56 35.46 -7.55
CA GLY A 128 12.74 35.08 -8.30
C GLY A 128 13.95 34.88 -7.36
N PRO A 129 15.04 34.26 -7.83
CA PRO A 129 16.18 33.89 -6.99
C PRO A 129 16.90 35.07 -6.31
N ASN A 130 16.65 36.31 -6.75
CA ASN A 130 17.24 37.51 -6.17
C ASN A 130 16.27 38.33 -5.31
N ALA A 131 15.07 37.79 -5.02
CA ALA A 131 14.12 38.45 -4.14
C ALA A 131 14.68 38.62 -2.73
N ILE A 132 14.56 39.82 -2.16
CA ILE A 132 15.01 40.13 -0.80
C ILE A 132 13.90 40.87 -0.06
N LEU A 133 13.74 40.55 1.22
CA LEU A 133 12.83 41.26 2.14
C LEU A 133 13.64 42.14 3.09
N ASN A 134 13.36 43.45 3.11
CA ASN A 134 13.82 44.38 4.13
C ASN A 134 12.61 45.02 4.81
N LEU A 135 11.95 44.24 5.65
CA LEU A 135 10.69 44.60 6.29
C LEU A 135 10.89 44.71 7.82
N PRO A 136 10.36 45.77 8.46
CA PRO A 136 10.53 46.01 9.89
C PRO A 136 9.54 45.22 10.77
N ALA A 137 8.55 44.55 10.17
CA ALA A 137 7.52 43.77 10.83
C ALA A 137 7.09 42.57 9.97
N ASP A 138 5.91 41.98 10.21
CA ASP A 138 5.45 40.74 9.58
C ASP A 138 5.27 40.87 8.05
N PHE A 139 5.51 39.76 7.34
CA PHE A 139 5.25 39.65 5.90
C PHE A 139 4.29 38.52 5.59
N ILE A 140 3.20 38.86 4.92
CA ILE A 140 2.16 37.91 4.53
C ILE A 140 1.93 38.06 3.03
N THR A 141 2.11 36.97 2.29
CA THR A 141 1.78 36.90 0.86
C THR A 141 0.67 35.89 0.63
N THR A 142 -0.34 36.28 -0.15
CA THR A 142 -1.47 35.42 -0.44
C THR A 142 -2.00 35.53 -1.87
N THR A 143 -2.55 34.42 -2.37
CA THR A 143 -3.35 34.37 -3.62
C THR A 143 -4.86 34.33 -3.37
N ALA A 144 -5.28 34.61 -2.13
CA ALA A 144 -6.67 34.91 -1.82
C ALA A 144 -7.18 36.11 -2.62
N ASN A 145 -8.48 36.19 -2.83
CA ASN A 145 -9.14 37.33 -3.48
C ASN A 145 -9.86 38.26 -2.50
N GLY A 146 -9.76 38.00 -1.21
CA GLY A 146 -10.10 38.97 -0.17
C GLY A 146 -9.42 38.68 1.16
N ILE A 147 -9.22 39.74 1.94
CA ILE A 147 -8.73 39.71 3.33
C ILE A 147 -9.87 40.15 4.26
N GLU A 148 -10.21 39.33 5.24
CA GLU A 148 -11.32 39.56 6.20
C GLU A 148 -10.93 40.57 7.27
N PHE A 149 -11.85 41.46 7.62
CA PHE A 149 -11.83 42.34 8.79
C PHE A 149 -13.18 42.21 9.53
N GLU A 150 -13.28 42.75 10.75
CA GLU A 150 -14.47 42.64 11.60
C GLU A 150 -15.77 43.09 10.89
N ASP A 151 -15.70 44.19 10.12
CA ASP A 151 -16.84 44.82 9.47
C ASP A 151 -16.78 44.77 7.93
N GLY A 152 -15.99 43.85 7.32
CA GLY A 152 -15.99 43.68 5.87
C GLY A 152 -14.74 43.02 5.27
N TRP A 153 -14.60 43.14 3.94
CA TRP A 153 -13.53 42.52 3.17
C TRP A 153 -12.70 43.55 2.41
N PHE A 154 -11.37 43.45 2.52
CA PHE A 154 -10.48 44.05 1.54
C PHE A 154 -10.39 43.13 0.32
N SER A 155 -11.17 43.43 -0.71
CA SER A 155 -11.30 42.62 -1.92
C SER A 155 -10.23 42.96 -2.96
N ALA A 156 -9.71 41.95 -3.66
CA ALA A 156 -8.72 42.12 -4.74
C ALA A 156 -9.32 42.79 -5.99
N SER A 157 -10.61 42.59 -6.23
CA SER A 157 -11.38 43.22 -7.30
C SER A 157 -12.47 44.15 -6.74
N GLY A 158 -13.05 45.00 -7.59
CA GLY A 158 -14.16 45.86 -7.20
C GLY A 158 -13.77 47.03 -6.29
N VAL A 159 -14.79 47.64 -5.67
CA VAL A 159 -14.69 48.82 -4.81
C VAL A 159 -14.66 48.38 -3.35
N ASN A 160 -13.71 48.92 -2.57
CA ASN A 160 -13.60 48.69 -1.13
C ASN A 160 -14.08 49.92 -0.34
N ASP A 161 -14.71 49.71 0.82
CA ASP A 161 -14.93 50.75 1.82
C ASP A 161 -13.75 50.77 2.80
N TYR A 162 -12.67 51.43 2.41
CA TYR A 162 -11.44 51.49 3.22
C TYR A 162 -11.69 52.02 4.64
N THR A 163 -12.67 52.90 4.83
CA THR A 163 -12.91 53.53 6.13
C THR A 163 -13.52 52.60 7.16
N SER A 164 -14.16 51.50 6.75
CA SER A 164 -14.77 50.50 7.64
C SER A 164 -13.85 49.31 7.95
N LEU A 165 -12.72 49.16 7.26
CA LEU A 165 -11.76 48.06 7.47
C LEU A 165 -10.83 48.39 8.65
N LEU A 166 -11.36 48.25 9.87
CA LEU A 166 -10.70 48.59 11.13
C LEU A 166 -10.03 47.38 11.79
N GLY A 167 -9.02 47.63 12.61
CA GLY A 167 -8.30 46.56 13.34
C GLY A 167 -7.36 45.75 12.44
N THR A 168 -7.05 44.52 12.84
CA THR A 168 -6.13 43.63 12.13
C THR A 168 -6.87 42.67 11.19
N PRO A 169 -6.25 42.23 10.07
CA PRO A 169 -6.75 41.14 9.26
C PRO A 169 -7.10 39.88 10.07
N GLN A 170 -8.21 39.23 9.73
CA GLN A 170 -8.77 38.07 10.45
C GLN A 170 -8.89 36.80 9.59
N GLY A 171 -8.67 36.89 8.28
CA GLY A 171 -8.91 35.75 7.39
C GLY A 171 -8.64 36.04 5.92
N PHE A 172 -8.70 34.99 5.12
CA PHE A 172 -8.49 34.99 3.68
C PHE A 172 -9.66 34.29 2.99
N ALA A 173 -10.12 34.85 1.86
CA ALA A 173 -11.13 34.23 1.02
C ALA A 173 -10.56 33.82 -0.33
N PHE A 174 -10.81 32.56 -0.70
CA PHE A 174 -10.45 31.93 -1.96
C PHE A 174 -11.74 31.57 -2.70
N THR A 175 -12.50 32.58 -3.11
CA THR A 175 -13.82 32.38 -3.76
C THR A 175 -13.73 31.87 -5.20
N GLY A 176 -12.56 32.01 -5.85
CA GLY A 176 -12.33 31.44 -7.18
C GLY A 176 -12.19 29.91 -7.12
N SER A 177 -12.62 29.21 -8.16
CA SER A 177 -12.53 27.74 -8.24
C SER A 177 -11.09 27.22 -8.35
N GLN A 178 -10.17 28.05 -8.85
CA GLN A 178 -8.74 27.75 -8.95
C GLN A 178 -7.93 28.94 -8.42
N PRO A 179 -7.48 28.88 -7.15
CA PRO A 179 -6.57 29.88 -6.60
C PRO A 179 -5.21 29.88 -7.31
N GLY A 180 -4.53 31.04 -7.33
CA GLY A 180 -3.17 31.15 -7.87
C GLY A 180 -2.13 30.44 -7.01
N ALA A 181 -1.01 30.09 -7.62
CA ALA A 181 0.12 29.49 -6.92
C ALA A 181 1.11 30.54 -6.37
N ILE A 182 1.88 30.13 -5.36
CA ILE A 182 3.05 30.85 -4.87
C ILE A 182 4.29 30.03 -5.20
N LEU A 183 5.24 30.62 -5.93
CA LEU A 183 6.53 30.03 -6.25
C LEU A 183 7.64 30.85 -5.57
N ASN A 184 8.46 30.21 -4.74
CA ASN A 184 9.62 30.83 -4.13
C ASN A 184 10.92 30.16 -4.59
N LEU A 185 11.76 30.92 -5.29
CA LEU A 185 13.10 30.51 -5.72
C LEU A 185 14.22 31.22 -4.94
N ALA A 186 13.88 32.08 -3.97
CA ALA A 186 14.80 32.88 -3.19
C ALA A 186 14.87 32.47 -1.72
N ASP A 187 15.88 32.97 -1.02
CA ASP A 187 15.97 32.91 0.43
C ASP A 187 15.17 34.07 1.05
N LEU A 188 13.92 33.81 1.41
CA LEU A 188 13.03 34.79 2.04
C LEU A 188 13.19 34.73 3.55
N SER A 189 13.69 35.81 4.15
CA SER A 189 13.91 35.91 5.59
C SER A 189 13.33 37.20 6.17
N THR A 190 12.62 37.09 7.29
CA THR A 190 12.15 38.24 8.07
C THR A 190 13.12 38.58 9.21
N GLN A 191 12.94 39.75 9.82
CA GLN A 191 13.70 40.11 11.02
C GLN A 191 13.31 39.20 12.20
N SER A 192 14.23 39.02 13.15
CA SER A 192 13.95 38.11 14.26
C SER A 192 12.75 38.57 15.10
N GLY A 193 11.86 37.63 15.41
CA GLY A 193 10.60 37.84 16.11
C GLY A 193 9.45 38.34 15.23
N GLN A 194 9.67 38.47 13.91
CA GLN A 194 8.62 38.80 12.94
C GLN A 194 8.20 37.55 12.17
N ASN A 195 6.95 37.53 11.72
CA ASN A 195 6.33 36.38 11.07
C ASN A 195 6.44 36.42 9.54
N LEU A 196 6.46 35.24 8.94
CA LEU A 196 6.41 35.03 7.48
C LEU A 196 5.27 34.06 7.14
N ALA A 197 4.36 34.46 6.27
CA ALA A 197 3.27 33.59 5.81
C ALA A 197 3.13 33.57 4.29
N LEU A 198 3.09 32.36 3.72
CA LEU A 198 2.76 32.11 2.31
C LEU A 198 1.45 31.30 2.23
N VAL A 199 0.38 31.95 1.75
CA VAL A 199 -0.98 31.39 1.73
C VAL A 199 -1.50 31.34 0.30
N GLY A 200 -1.36 30.19 -0.38
CA GLY A 200 -1.62 30.05 -1.82
C GLY A 200 -2.62 28.95 -2.16
N GLY A 201 -2.92 28.76 -3.45
CA GLY A 201 -3.60 27.56 -3.96
C GLY A 201 -2.69 26.33 -3.98
N THR A 202 -1.44 26.57 -4.35
CA THR A 202 -0.30 25.65 -4.29
C THR A 202 0.88 26.48 -3.85
N VAL A 203 1.78 25.90 -3.06
CA VAL A 203 3.04 26.57 -2.69
C VAL A 203 4.23 25.69 -3.03
N ILE A 204 5.16 26.24 -3.81
CA ILE A 204 6.43 25.60 -4.14
C ILE A 204 7.56 26.51 -3.65
N SER A 205 8.46 26.00 -2.82
CA SER A 205 9.66 26.72 -2.36
C SER A 205 10.90 25.87 -2.53
N SER A 206 11.74 26.22 -3.51
CA SER A 206 13.08 25.65 -3.66
C SER A 206 14.16 26.51 -2.99
N GLY A 207 13.85 27.76 -2.64
CA GLY A 207 14.70 28.59 -1.79
C GLY A 207 14.32 28.46 -0.30
N THR A 208 15.13 29.08 0.57
CA THR A 208 14.95 29.03 2.02
C THR A 208 13.79 29.92 2.47
N LEU A 209 12.97 29.45 3.39
CA LEU A 209 11.98 30.26 4.11
C LEU A 209 12.39 30.41 5.58
N SER A 210 12.56 31.64 6.06
CA SER A 210 13.10 31.88 7.41
C SER A 210 12.30 32.94 8.17
N ALA A 211 11.82 32.60 9.37
CA ALA A 211 11.23 33.54 10.33
C ALA A 211 11.89 33.39 11.71
N PRO A 212 13.10 33.94 11.93
CA PRO A 212 13.89 33.62 13.11
C PRO A 212 13.21 34.01 14.43
N ASN A 213 12.87 33.06 15.30
CA ASN A 213 12.08 33.28 16.52
C ASN A 213 10.64 33.83 16.29
N GLY A 214 10.18 33.92 15.04
CA GLY A 214 8.80 34.28 14.65
C GLY A 214 8.00 33.06 14.16
N GLU A 215 6.79 33.26 13.69
CA GLU A 215 5.97 32.20 13.09
C GLU A 215 6.21 32.13 11.56
N LEU A 216 6.50 30.93 11.05
CA LEU A 216 6.56 30.62 9.63
C LEU A 216 5.38 29.71 9.27
N LEU A 217 4.44 30.25 8.50
CA LEU A 217 3.29 29.50 7.96
C LEU A 217 3.42 29.36 6.45
N VAL A 218 3.30 28.13 5.97
CA VAL A 218 3.04 27.85 4.55
C VAL A 218 1.77 27.04 4.45
N THR A 219 0.82 27.49 3.64
CA THR A 219 -0.44 26.77 3.48
C THR A 219 -0.94 26.83 2.04
N SER A 220 -1.46 25.68 1.58
CA SER A 220 -2.24 25.60 0.36
C SER A 220 -3.72 25.52 0.69
N VAL A 221 -4.54 26.18 -0.12
CA VAL A 221 -5.96 26.40 0.12
C VAL A 221 -6.72 26.13 -1.16
N PRO A 222 -7.70 25.22 -1.15
CA PRO A 222 -8.45 24.94 -2.36
C PRO A 222 -9.44 26.08 -2.65
N GLY A 223 -9.91 26.13 -3.89
CA GLY A 223 -10.91 27.11 -4.30
C GLY A 223 -12.25 26.93 -3.59
N ASN A 224 -13.06 27.98 -3.64
CA ASN A 224 -14.35 28.08 -2.97
C ASN A 224 -14.28 27.88 -1.44
N GLN A 225 -13.21 28.34 -0.81
CA GLN A 225 -13.04 28.28 0.65
C GLN A 225 -12.70 29.64 1.25
N ALA A 226 -12.85 29.75 2.55
CA ALA A 226 -12.30 30.84 3.34
C ALA A 226 -11.64 30.28 4.59
N ILE A 227 -10.59 30.96 5.03
CA ILE A 227 -9.83 30.57 6.20
C ILE A 227 -9.75 31.73 7.17
N ARG A 228 -9.94 31.45 8.46
CA ARG A 228 -9.71 32.41 9.53
C ARG A 228 -8.31 32.29 10.12
N ILE A 229 -7.75 33.42 10.49
CA ILE A 229 -6.52 33.54 11.29
C ILE A 229 -6.95 33.41 12.76
N GLY A 230 -6.50 32.36 13.44
CA GLY A 230 -7.03 31.95 14.75
C GLY A 230 -6.97 33.02 15.86
N ARG A 231 -5.88 33.80 15.96
CA ARG A 231 -5.76 34.92 16.92
C ARG A 231 -5.07 36.12 16.26
N PRO A 232 -5.39 37.36 16.66
CA PRO A 232 -4.64 38.53 16.18
C PRO A 232 -3.13 38.35 16.44
N GLY A 233 -2.33 38.26 15.37
CA GLY A 233 -0.88 38.06 15.43
C GLY A 233 -0.39 36.61 15.60
N SER A 234 -1.25 35.60 15.45
CA SER A 234 -0.86 34.19 15.43
C SER A 234 -1.66 33.41 14.38
N PHE A 235 -0.96 32.62 13.54
CA PHE A 235 -1.55 31.89 12.42
C PHE A 235 -1.96 30.45 12.76
N LEU A 236 -1.60 29.96 13.96
CA LEU A 236 -1.75 28.62 14.54
C LEU A 236 -3.16 27.97 14.55
N GLN A 237 -4.19 28.58 13.96
CA GLN A 237 -5.49 27.92 13.82
C GLN A 237 -6.20 28.44 12.57
N LEU A 238 -6.08 27.70 11.48
CA LEU A 238 -6.83 27.92 10.24
C LEU A 238 -8.17 27.17 10.35
N GLU A 239 -9.26 27.89 10.60
CA GLU A 239 -10.61 27.32 10.53
C GLU A 239 -11.13 27.46 9.09
N VAL A 240 -11.29 26.33 8.39
CA VAL A 240 -11.92 26.31 7.06
C VAL A 240 -13.41 26.54 7.23
N LYS A 241 -13.92 27.60 6.61
CA LYS A 241 -15.35 27.88 6.54
C LYS A 241 -15.87 27.68 5.14
N LEU A 242 -17.00 26.99 5.06
CA LEU A 242 -17.74 26.91 3.81
C LEU A 242 -18.31 28.29 3.47
N PRO A 243 -18.32 28.68 2.18
CA PRO A 243 -18.89 29.95 1.73
C PRO A 243 -20.30 30.25 2.27
N SER A 244 -21.10 29.21 2.52
CA SER A 244 -22.45 29.30 3.07
C SER A 244 -22.53 29.81 4.52
N GLU A 245 -21.42 29.77 5.25
CA GLU A 245 -21.34 30.15 6.67
C GLU A 245 -20.90 31.60 6.88
N LEU A 246 -20.56 32.31 5.79
CA LEU A 246 -20.10 33.69 5.83
C LEU A 246 -21.22 34.64 5.38
N GLU A 247 -21.57 35.61 6.23
CA GLU A 247 -22.67 36.55 5.98
C GLU A 247 -22.44 37.44 4.74
N SER A 248 -21.20 37.61 4.33
CA SER A 248 -20.80 38.24 3.06
C SER A 248 -19.42 37.73 2.63
N LEU A 249 -19.24 37.52 1.32
CA LEU A 249 -17.96 37.15 0.70
C LEU A 249 -17.53 38.23 -0.30
N PRO A 250 -16.22 38.38 -0.57
CA PRO A 250 -15.75 39.20 -1.68
C PRO A 250 -16.28 38.64 -3.00
N GLN A 251 -16.35 39.48 -4.03
CA GLN A 251 -16.78 39.05 -5.35
C GLN A 251 -15.82 37.99 -5.93
N ASP A 252 -16.40 36.96 -6.58
CA ASP A 252 -15.63 35.91 -7.26
C ASP A 252 -14.54 36.48 -8.15
N TRP A 253 -13.34 35.90 -8.04
CA TRP A 253 -12.23 36.24 -8.91
C TRP A 253 -12.47 35.66 -10.32
N ALA A 254 -12.66 36.54 -11.30
CA ALA A 254 -13.00 36.18 -12.67
C ALA A 254 -11.86 36.44 -13.68
N LEU A 255 -10.69 36.89 -13.22
CA LEU A 255 -9.53 37.15 -14.07
C LEU A 255 -8.63 35.90 -14.15
N PRO A 256 -7.82 35.76 -15.22
CA PRO A 256 -6.98 34.58 -15.41
C PRO A 256 -6.02 34.32 -14.25
N VAL A 257 -5.80 33.03 -13.99
CA VAL A 257 -4.80 32.50 -13.06
C VAL A 257 -3.83 31.66 -13.90
N LEU A 258 -2.53 31.88 -13.71
CA LEU A 258 -1.49 31.12 -14.43
C LEU A 258 -1.40 29.69 -13.89
N SER A 259 -1.23 28.71 -14.77
CA SER A 259 -0.97 27.34 -14.32
C SER A 259 0.43 27.21 -13.72
N LEU A 260 0.62 26.22 -12.83
CA LEU A 260 1.91 25.92 -12.23
C LEU A 260 3.05 25.72 -13.26
N PRO A 261 2.87 24.92 -14.34
CA PRO A 261 3.86 24.81 -15.40
C PRO A 261 4.17 26.15 -16.08
N GLN A 262 3.15 26.97 -16.32
CA GLN A 262 3.34 28.29 -16.92
C GLN A 262 4.12 29.22 -16.00
N MET A 263 3.84 29.21 -14.69
CA MET A 263 4.62 29.98 -13.72
C MET A 263 6.08 29.55 -13.71
N LEU A 264 6.36 28.25 -13.53
CA LEU A 264 7.74 27.73 -13.48
C LEU A 264 8.53 28.00 -14.76
N THR A 265 7.92 27.80 -15.94
CA THR A 265 8.61 28.01 -17.23
C THR A 265 8.85 29.48 -17.55
N SER A 266 8.04 30.40 -17.01
CA SER A 266 8.20 31.84 -17.25
C SER A 266 9.10 32.53 -16.24
N THR A 267 9.38 31.91 -15.08
CA THR A 267 10.31 32.43 -14.07
C THR A 267 11.72 31.83 -14.19
N ALA A 268 11.90 30.73 -14.91
CA ALA A 268 13.17 30.01 -14.98
C ALA A 268 14.04 30.42 -16.18
N GLU A 269 15.08 31.23 -15.96
CA GLU A 269 16.31 31.16 -16.75
C GLU A 269 17.26 30.14 -16.08
N ALA A 270 17.26 28.90 -16.59
CA ALA A 270 18.27 27.84 -16.42
C ALA A 270 19.21 27.87 -15.17
N ALA A 271 18.89 27.09 -14.13
CA ALA A 271 19.78 26.15 -13.39
C ALA A 271 19.26 25.85 -11.97
N ASN A 272 19.16 24.57 -11.59
CA ASN A 272 19.02 24.05 -10.22
C ASN A 272 17.71 24.33 -9.45
N THR A 273 16.55 24.21 -10.08
CA THR A 273 15.30 24.07 -9.31
C THR A 273 15.11 22.62 -8.89
N SER A 274 14.70 22.38 -7.64
CA SER A 274 14.35 21.04 -7.14
C SER A 274 13.01 20.52 -7.67
N VAL A 275 12.36 21.30 -8.54
CA VAL A 275 11.20 20.91 -9.35
C VAL A 275 11.45 21.22 -10.84
N GLU A 276 10.85 20.45 -11.73
CA GLU A 276 10.94 20.61 -13.18
C GLU A 276 9.58 20.42 -13.85
N VAL A 277 9.43 20.94 -15.08
CA VAL A 277 8.22 20.76 -15.88
C VAL A 277 8.46 19.68 -16.92
N VAL A 278 7.73 18.57 -16.82
CA VAL A 278 7.81 17.44 -17.75
C VAL A 278 6.42 17.14 -18.29
N SER A 279 6.27 17.20 -19.63
CA SER A 279 4.99 16.95 -20.31
C SER A 279 3.82 17.81 -19.78
N ASP A 280 4.06 19.12 -19.57
CA ASP A 280 3.09 20.07 -19.01
C ASP A 280 2.61 19.75 -17.57
N GLN A 281 3.34 18.93 -16.82
CA GLN A 281 3.13 18.69 -15.39
C GLN A 281 4.37 19.12 -14.60
N VAL A 282 4.19 19.49 -13.34
CA VAL A 282 5.29 19.82 -12.44
C VAL A 282 5.68 18.58 -11.66
N GLN A 283 6.96 18.28 -11.58
CA GLN A 283 7.49 17.16 -10.81
C GLN A 283 8.73 17.55 -10.02
N VAL A 284 8.99 16.86 -8.92
CA VAL A 284 10.24 16.98 -8.18
C VAL A 284 11.38 16.43 -9.03
N ALA A 285 12.53 17.12 -9.03
CA ALA A 285 13.71 16.73 -9.79
C ALA A 285 14.12 15.29 -9.44
N GLY A 286 14.23 14.43 -10.45
CA GLY A 286 14.40 12.97 -10.27
C GLY A 286 13.18 12.14 -10.67
N GLY A 287 12.01 12.78 -10.83
CA GLY A 287 10.83 12.19 -11.48
C GLY A 287 9.98 11.26 -10.63
N GLU A 288 10.23 11.17 -9.31
CA GLU A 288 9.49 10.29 -8.40
C GLU A 288 8.14 10.89 -7.97
N PHE A 289 8.07 12.22 -7.75
CA PHE A 289 6.88 12.90 -7.24
C PHE A 289 6.36 13.96 -8.20
N GLN A 290 5.04 14.00 -8.41
CA GLN A 290 4.36 15.09 -9.11
C GLN A 290 3.91 16.15 -8.10
N VAL A 291 3.80 17.41 -8.54
CA VAL A 291 3.25 18.51 -7.76
C VAL A 291 2.02 19.04 -8.48
N SER A 292 0.87 18.84 -7.86
CA SER A 292 -0.46 19.15 -8.35
C SER A 292 -1.03 20.45 -7.72
N PRO A 293 -2.09 21.02 -8.31
CA PRO A 293 -2.86 22.07 -7.66
C PRO A 293 -3.35 21.62 -6.28
N GLY A 294 -3.15 22.43 -5.23
CA GLY A 294 -3.48 22.05 -3.85
C GLY A 294 -2.29 21.54 -3.02
N ASP A 295 -1.15 21.23 -3.65
CA ASP A 295 0.01 20.66 -2.94
C ASP A 295 0.92 21.72 -2.31
N ILE A 296 1.80 21.24 -1.42
CA ILE A 296 2.95 21.98 -0.91
C ILE A 296 4.23 21.19 -1.22
N TYR A 297 5.20 21.87 -1.82
CA TYR A 297 6.57 21.39 -1.92
C TYR A 297 7.52 22.44 -1.33
N VAL A 298 8.25 22.12 -0.26
CA VAL A 298 9.22 23.02 0.38
C VAL A 298 10.49 22.25 0.65
N GLN A 299 11.65 22.83 0.30
CA GLN A 299 12.94 22.19 0.52
C GLN A 299 13.61 22.63 1.82
N GLN A 300 13.50 23.90 2.21
CA GLN A 300 14.13 24.40 3.44
C GLN A 300 13.27 25.44 4.12
N ALA A 301 13.03 25.26 5.42
CA ALA A 301 12.29 26.22 6.23
C ALA A 301 12.76 26.25 7.70
N ASP A 302 12.91 27.45 8.26
CA ASP A 302 13.32 27.66 9.63
C ASP A 302 12.48 28.74 10.34
N GLY A 303 12.15 28.52 11.62
CA GLY A 303 11.26 29.42 12.35
C GLY A 303 11.27 29.29 13.87
N GLY A 304 10.53 30.18 14.52
CA GLY A 304 10.02 29.99 15.88
C GLY A 304 9.04 28.82 15.91
N PHE A 305 7.82 29.09 15.46
CA PHE A 305 6.83 28.07 15.12
C PHE A 305 6.87 27.85 13.61
N LEU A 306 6.90 26.60 13.16
CA LEU A 306 6.91 26.26 11.74
C LEU A 306 5.72 25.36 11.42
N SER A 307 4.83 25.81 10.55
CA SER A 307 3.65 25.06 10.13
C SER A 307 3.56 25.01 8.60
N LEU A 308 3.59 23.80 8.03
CA LEU A 308 3.31 23.55 6.62
C LEU A 308 1.99 22.76 6.52
N LEU A 309 0.95 23.37 5.96
CA LEU A 309 -0.42 22.87 5.98
C LEU A 309 -0.98 22.74 4.56
N SER A 310 -0.95 21.52 4.01
CA SER A 310 -1.37 21.23 2.64
C SER A 310 -2.83 20.80 2.54
N SER A 311 -3.55 21.38 1.58
CA SER A 311 -4.91 20.99 1.22
C SER A 311 -5.02 19.67 0.48
N ASN A 312 -3.92 19.19 -0.09
CA ASN A 312 -3.78 17.88 -0.73
C ASN A 312 -2.49 17.23 -0.20
N ASP A 313 -1.44 17.10 -1.03
CA ASP A 313 -0.19 16.44 -0.65
C ASP A 313 0.86 17.42 -0.12
N LEU A 314 1.68 16.96 0.81
CA LEU A 314 2.91 17.64 1.23
C LEU A 314 4.09 16.74 0.91
N THR A 315 4.92 17.17 -0.03
CA THR A 315 6.10 16.42 -0.47
C THR A 315 7.37 17.20 -0.18
N SER A 316 8.39 16.52 0.34
CA SER A 316 9.72 17.09 0.47
C SER A 316 10.81 16.03 0.29
N VAL A 317 11.77 16.33 -0.59
CA VAL A 317 12.95 15.50 -0.85
C VAL A 317 14.20 16.23 -0.37
N SER A 318 14.93 15.61 0.56
CA SER A 318 16.06 16.21 1.27
C SER A 318 15.69 17.54 1.93
N GLY A 319 14.57 17.52 2.66
CA GLY A 319 14.04 18.69 3.37
C GLY A 319 14.90 19.06 4.57
N ASP A 320 15.01 20.36 4.87
CA ASP A 320 15.62 20.88 6.10
C ASP A 320 14.63 21.79 6.84
N PHE A 321 13.98 21.24 7.86
CA PHE A 321 12.91 21.87 8.64
C PHE A 321 13.31 22.02 10.11
N GLN A 322 13.40 23.27 10.58
CA GLN A 322 13.91 23.55 11.92
C GLN A 322 13.07 24.59 12.67
N ALA A 323 12.59 24.22 13.85
CA ALA A 323 11.77 25.07 14.70
C ALA A 323 12.39 25.27 16.10
N THR A 324 12.45 26.52 16.57
CA THR A 324 12.83 26.82 17.97
C THR A 324 11.68 26.66 18.96
N GLN A 325 10.47 26.36 18.48
CA GLN A 325 9.28 25.98 19.24
C GLN A 325 8.69 24.72 18.61
N ASP A 326 7.44 24.72 18.14
CA ASP A 326 6.79 23.56 17.52
C ASP A 326 7.01 23.53 15.99
N LEU A 327 7.11 22.32 15.44
CA LEU A 327 7.13 22.01 14.01
C LEU A 327 5.91 21.15 13.66
N GLN A 328 5.11 21.58 12.70
CA GLN A 328 3.94 20.86 12.20
C GLN A 328 4.01 20.72 10.68
N LEU A 329 4.03 19.48 10.19
CA LEU A 329 3.84 19.13 8.79
C LEU A 329 2.52 18.38 8.66
N SER A 330 1.55 18.93 7.94
CA SER A 330 0.23 18.33 7.81
C SER A 330 -0.28 18.38 6.37
N ALA A 331 -0.76 17.24 5.89
CA ALA A 331 -1.37 17.06 4.58
C ALA A 331 -2.77 16.46 4.73
N ASN A 332 -3.73 16.97 3.94
CA ASN A 332 -5.08 16.41 3.91
C ASN A 332 -5.18 15.08 3.17
N ASP A 333 -4.20 14.75 2.32
CA ASP A 333 -4.10 13.45 1.65
C ASP A 333 -2.82 12.73 2.08
N ALA A 334 -1.70 12.91 1.35
CA ALA A 334 -0.43 12.25 1.65
C ALA A 334 0.67 13.19 2.16
N LEU A 335 1.40 12.75 3.20
CA LEU A 335 2.67 13.33 3.63
C LEU A 335 3.82 12.44 3.14
N GLN A 336 4.67 12.94 2.25
CA GLN A 336 5.75 12.17 1.61
C GLN A 336 7.12 12.80 1.85
N LEU A 337 7.96 12.10 2.61
CA LEU A 337 9.28 12.58 3.03
C LEU A 337 10.37 11.61 2.57
N ARG A 338 11.41 12.14 1.92
CA ARG A 338 12.55 11.37 1.39
C ARG A 338 13.89 12.00 1.75
N ASP A 339 14.88 11.18 2.07
CA ASP A 339 16.28 11.59 1.99
C ASP A 339 16.96 11.08 0.72
N THR A 340 18.23 11.44 0.52
CA THR A 340 19.04 10.94 -0.60
C THR A 340 20.42 10.56 -0.12
N LEU A 341 21.18 9.81 -0.92
CA LEU A 341 22.58 9.49 -0.60
C LEU A 341 23.46 10.74 -0.40
N GLU A 342 23.09 11.87 -1.01
CA GLU A 342 23.89 13.10 -0.96
C GLU A 342 23.41 14.09 0.11
N ASN A 343 22.10 14.11 0.41
CA ASN A 343 21.52 15.10 1.30
C ASN A 343 20.53 14.45 2.29
N PRO A 344 20.68 14.69 3.60
CA PRO A 344 19.77 14.17 4.62
C PRO A 344 18.39 14.81 4.51
N PHE A 345 17.43 14.18 5.18
CA PHE A 345 16.19 14.84 5.57
C PHE A 345 16.29 15.25 7.05
N ILE A 346 15.97 16.50 7.39
CA ILE A 346 16.04 17.06 8.74
C ILE A 346 14.67 17.64 9.11
N ALA A 347 14.08 17.15 10.20
CA ALA A 347 12.91 17.72 10.84
C ALA A 347 13.15 17.79 12.35
N VAL A 348 13.44 19.00 12.85
CA VAL A 348 13.86 19.22 14.24
C VAL A 348 13.05 20.33 14.90
N ALA A 349 12.47 20.05 16.07
CA ALA A 349 11.74 21.01 16.90
C ALA A 349 12.30 21.07 18.32
N ARG A 350 12.39 22.25 18.93
CA ARG A 350 12.73 22.36 20.37
C ARG A 350 11.59 21.95 21.30
N ASN A 351 10.35 22.16 20.87
CA ASN A 351 9.16 21.69 21.58
C ASN A 351 8.63 20.47 20.83
N ASN A 352 7.43 20.52 20.25
CA ASN A 352 6.77 19.35 19.66
C ASN A 352 6.99 19.28 18.14
N LEU A 353 7.06 18.05 17.62
CA LEU A 353 7.10 17.72 16.20
C LEU A 353 5.87 16.89 15.86
N GLN A 354 5.03 17.38 14.94
CA GLN A 354 3.89 16.63 14.42
C GLN A 354 4.01 16.44 12.91
N LEU A 355 3.82 15.20 12.47
CA LEU A 355 3.82 14.76 11.08
C LEU A 355 2.48 14.07 10.79
N GLN A 356 1.67 14.65 9.91
CA GLN A 356 0.31 14.16 9.63
C GLN A 356 0.02 14.09 8.14
N GLY A 357 -0.58 12.99 7.71
CA GLY A 357 -1.23 12.84 6.41
C GLY A 357 -2.53 12.09 6.60
N ASN A 358 -3.68 12.71 6.32
CA ASN A 358 -4.97 12.13 6.73
C ASN A 358 -5.23 10.78 6.05
N GLN A 359 -4.79 10.58 4.82
CA GLN A 359 -4.89 9.28 4.14
C GLN A 359 -3.60 8.49 4.25
N PHE A 360 -2.44 9.14 4.12
CA PHE A 360 -1.17 8.41 4.12
C PHE A 360 -0.01 9.23 4.68
N VAL A 361 0.86 8.57 5.42
CA VAL A 361 2.19 9.08 5.78
C VAL A 361 3.23 8.11 5.25
N ASP A 362 4.13 8.63 4.42
CA ASP A 362 5.18 7.90 3.73
C ASP A 362 6.55 8.52 4.04
N ILE A 363 7.29 7.89 4.93
CA ILE A 363 8.66 8.30 5.25
C ILE A 363 9.59 7.20 4.77
N LEU A 364 10.49 7.57 3.85
CA LEU A 364 11.60 6.74 3.41
C LEU A 364 12.88 7.57 3.49
N ALA A 365 13.50 7.55 4.66
CA ALA A 365 14.55 8.47 5.06
C ALA A 365 15.66 7.77 5.88
N LEU A 366 16.16 6.65 5.35
CA LEU A 366 17.28 5.87 5.93
C LEU A 366 18.48 5.79 4.98
N THR A 367 18.47 6.56 3.90
CA THR A 367 19.52 6.55 2.87
C THR A 367 20.75 7.35 3.33
N HIS A 368 20.57 8.34 4.20
CA HIS A 368 21.62 9.23 4.70
C HIS A 368 21.82 9.11 6.22
N PRO A 369 23.07 8.99 6.72
CA PRO A 369 23.33 8.78 8.15
C PRO A 369 23.02 10.00 9.04
N GLU A 370 23.03 11.21 8.48
CA GLU A 370 22.69 12.45 9.21
C GLU A 370 21.19 12.78 9.19
N THR A 371 20.34 11.92 8.62
CA THR A 371 18.88 12.13 8.63
C THR A 371 18.35 12.16 10.07
N ALA A 372 17.50 13.15 10.37
CA ALA A 372 17.08 13.46 11.72
C ALA A 372 15.59 13.78 11.80
N PHE A 373 14.84 12.99 12.57
CA PHE A 373 13.49 13.32 13.03
C PHE A 373 13.53 13.47 14.55
N ALA A 374 13.61 14.71 15.04
CA ALA A 374 13.88 14.97 16.45
C ALA A 374 13.00 16.06 17.05
N SER A 375 12.58 15.85 18.30
CA SER A 375 11.75 16.81 19.05
C SER A 375 12.29 16.96 20.47
N GLY A 376 12.37 18.17 21.02
CA GLY A 376 12.72 18.36 22.44
C GLY A 376 11.56 18.10 23.40
N GLY A 377 10.32 18.12 22.90
CA GLY A 377 9.08 17.66 23.52
C GLY A 377 8.53 16.43 22.79
N ASN A 378 7.22 16.38 22.53
CA ASN A 378 6.57 15.20 21.96
C ASN A 378 6.75 15.11 20.44
N LEU A 379 6.95 13.90 19.92
CA LEU A 379 6.96 13.60 18.49
C LEU A 379 5.74 12.74 18.13
N GLN A 380 4.95 13.18 17.15
CA GLN A 380 3.72 12.50 16.75
C GLN A 380 3.67 12.25 15.24
N LEU A 381 3.25 11.04 14.87
CA LEU A 381 2.90 10.63 13.51
C LEU A 381 1.40 10.31 13.48
N VAL A 382 0.65 10.87 12.52
CA VAL A 382 -0.82 10.76 12.48
C VAL A 382 -1.33 10.42 11.09
N SER A 383 -2.12 9.34 10.95
CA SER A 383 -2.78 8.98 9.68
C SER A 383 -3.98 8.04 9.88
N SER A 384 -4.99 8.08 8.98
CA SER A 384 -6.10 7.11 9.03
C SER A 384 -5.76 5.73 8.47
N GLN A 385 -4.61 5.57 7.82
CA GLN A 385 -4.11 4.32 7.28
C GLN A 385 -2.77 3.96 7.93
N PRO A 386 -2.31 2.70 7.84
CA PRO A 386 -1.02 2.31 8.40
C PRO A 386 0.13 3.16 7.82
N ILE A 387 0.92 3.76 8.72
CA ILE A 387 2.01 4.68 8.40
C ILE A 387 3.23 3.91 7.89
N SER A 388 3.88 4.37 6.82
CA SER A 388 5.22 3.90 6.45
C SER A 388 6.27 4.78 7.14
N ALA A 389 7.05 4.21 8.06
CA ALA A 389 7.95 4.97 8.94
C ALA A 389 9.40 4.49 8.86
N ASP A 390 9.98 4.44 7.67
CA ASP A 390 11.38 4.05 7.46
C ASP A 390 12.32 5.22 7.80
N ALA A 391 12.54 5.47 9.10
CA ALA A 391 13.44 6.49 9.66
C ALA A 391 13.84 6.21 11.11
N HIS A 392 14.81 6.98 11.63
CA HIS A 392 15.14 7.02 13.06
C HIS A 392 14.50 8.24 13.73
N PHE A 393 13.85 8.01 14.87
CA PHE A 393 13.08 9.03 15.61
C PHE A 393 13.62 9.25 17.02
N SER A 394 13.73 10.52 17.40
CA SER A 394 14.11 10.96 18.75
C SER A 394 13.09 11.94 19.33
N SER A 395 12.67 11.70 20.57
CA SER A 395 11.78 12.58 21.31
C SER A 395 12.29 12.85 22.73
N GLY A 396 12.40 14.13 23.08
CA GLY A 396 12.68 14.61 24.43
C GLY A 396 11.46 14.52 25.36
N GLY A 397 10.28 14.25 24.81
CA GLY A 397 9.04 13.87 25.48
C GLY A 397 8.56 12.50 25.00
N SER A 398 7.26 12.37 24.73
CA SER A 398 6.64 11.11 24.27
C SER A 398 6.66 10.98 22.75
N PHE A 399 6.79 9.75 22.26
CA PHE A 399 6.64 9.40 20.85
C PHE A 399 5.30 8.68 20.63
N SER A 400 4.51 9.08 19.64
CA SER A 400 3.24 8.38 19.36
C SER A 400 2.93 8.27 17.88
N ILE A 401 2.46 7.08 17.48
CA ILE A 401 1.83 6.81 16.18
C ILE A 401 0.33 6.67 16.44
N LEU A 402 -0.45 7.54 15.81
CA LEU A 402 -1.87 7.69 16.09
C LEU A 402 -2.71 7.66 14.81
N ASP A 403 -3.97 7.27 14.95
CA ASP A 403 -4.99 7.56 13.95
C ASP A 403 -5.57 8.98 14.11
N LEU A 404 -6.52 9.35 13.25
CA LEU A 404 -7.17 10.67 13.30
C LEU A 404 -8.07 10.87 14.52
N ASP A 405 -8.47 9.80 15.21
CA ASP A 405 -9.25 9.82 16.44
C ASP A 405 -8.34 9.79 17.69
N ALA A 406 -7.03 9.91 17.49
CA ALA A 406 -5.98 9.84 18.51
C ALA A 406 -5.91 8.48 19.25
N ALA A 407 -6.41 7.41 18.63
CA ALA A 407 -6.13 6.05 19.07
C ALA A 407 -4.76 5.59 18.52
N PRO A 408 -4.14 4.54 19.10
CA PRO A 408 -2.88 3.99 18.57
C PRO A 408 -3.04 3.55 17.11
N GLY A 409 -2.24 4.12 16.21
CA GLY A 409 -2.27 3.83 14.78
C GLY A 409 -1.25 2.77 14.38
N ASP A 410 -1.58 1.97 13.36
CA ASP A 410 -0.69 0.94 12.83
C ASP A 410 0.46 1.55 12.02
N PHE A 411 1.61 0.87 11.99
CA PHE A 411 2.70 1.28 11.11
C PHE A 411 3.50 0.10 10.57
N ARG A 412 4.15 0.36 9.45
CA ARG A 412 4.99 -0.61 8.75
C ARG A 412 6.33 0.02 8.39
N SER A 413 7.32 -0.84 8.24
CA SER A 413 8.67 -0.42 7.87
C SER A 413 9.34 -1.54 7.08
N LEU A 414 9.81 -1.24 5.88
CA LEU A 414 10.63 -2.19 5.12
C LEU A 414 12.03 -2.32 5.71
N TYR A 415 12.49 -1.28 6.41
CA TYR A 415 13.77 -1.19 7.13
C TYR A 415 13.54 -1.07 8.65
N ASP A 416 14.60 -0.96 9.45
CA ASP A 416 14.52 -0.86 10.91
C ASP A 416 14.17 0.57 11.35
N PRO A 417 12.99 0.82 11.94
CA PRO A 417 12.77 2.05 12.66
C PRO A 417 13.44 1.94 14.04
N ILE A 418 14.25 2.94 14.36
CA ILE A 418 14.81 3.12 15.69
C ILE A 418 14.08 4.28 16.37
N ILE A 419 13.40 3.99 17.48
CA ILE A 419 12.63 4.98 18.24
C ILE A 419 13.29 5.18 19.61
N SER A 420 13.60 6.42 19.94
CA SER A 420 14.14 6.82 21.24
C SER A 420 13.29 7.93 21.85
N ALA A 421 12.75 7.73 23.06
CA ALA A 421 11.89 8.69 23.73
C ALA A 421 12.26 8.88 25.21
N ASN A 422 12.34 10.13 25.65
CA ASN A 422 12.50 10.43 27.07
C ASN A 422 11.18 10.23 27.85
N GLY A 423 10.03 10.19 27.19
CA GLY A 423 8.69 9.88 27.71
C GLY A 423 8.13 8.57 27.18
N ASP A 424 6.81 8.45 27.17
CA ASP A 424 6.13 7.22 26.76
C ASP A 424 6.19 7.01 25.24
N VAL A 425 6.09 5.76 24.80
CA VAL A 425 6.00 5.37 23.39
C VAL A 425 4.67 4.66 23.15
N VAL A 426 3.87 5.12 22.19
CA VAL A 426 2.55 4.54 21.86
C VAL A 426 2.44 4.24 20.37
N PHE A 427 2.03 3.03 20.00
CA PHE A 427 1.73 2.63 18.62
C PHE A 427 0.69 1.50 18.55
N GLY A 428 0.06 1.30 17.39
CA GLY A 428 -0.85 0.18 17.09
C GLY A 428 -0.11 -1.09 16.70
N ASP A 429 -0.59 -1.80 15.68
CA ASP A 429 0.11 -2.97 15.16
C ASP A 429 1.35 -2.57 14.32
N TYR A 430 2.41 -3.36 14.40
CA TYR A 430 3.65 -3.18 13.66
C TYR A 430 3.96 -4.37 12.76
N ILE A 431 4.29 -4.11 11.49
CA ILE A 431 4.80 -5.11 10.56
C ILE A 431 6.04 -4.57 9.85
N GLY A 432 7.19 -5.23 9.97
CA GLY A 432 8.38 -4.79 9.26
C GLY A 432 9.59 -5.70 9.40
N SER A 433 10.77 -5.23 9.00
CA SER A 433 12.00 -6.02 9.07
C SER A 433 12.45 -6.24 10.52
N SER A 434 12.85 -5.19 11.24
CA SER A 434 13.17 -5.24 12.67
C SER A 434 12.61 -4.02 13.42
N LEU A 435 12.63 -4.05 14.75
CA LEU A 435 12.12 -2.93 15.55
C LEU A 435 12.96 -2.73 16.81
N LYS A 436 13.43 -1.50 17.03
CA LYS A 436 14.01 -1.07 18.30
C LYS A 436 13.30 0.14 18.89
N VAL A 437 12.86 0.00 20.14
CA VAL A 437 12.24 1.07 20.93
C VAL A 437 12.95 1.21 22.28
N GLU A 438 13.45 2.40 22.56
CA GLU A 438 13.99 2.78 23.88
C GLU A 438 13.19 3.94 24.47
N SER A 439 12.77 3.78 25.71
CA SER A 439 11.95 4.74 26.43
C SER A 439 12.44 4.89 27.88
N ARG A 440 12.50 6.13 28.39
CA ARG A 440 12.58 6.36 29.84
C ARG A 440 11.21 6.30 30.53
N GLY A 441 10.14 6.36 29.75
CA GLY A 441 8.76 6.11 30.15
C GLY A 441 8.34 4.66 29.87
N SER A 442 7.06 4.48 29.55
CA SER A 442 6.44 3.20 29.24
C SER A 442 6.30 3.00 27.73
N ILE A 443 6.20 1.76 27.28
CA ILE A 443 5.95 1.40 25.88
C ILE A 443 4.60 0.70 25.80
N GLN A 444 3.69 1.23 24.97
CA GLN A 444 2.41 0.63 24.63
C GLN A 444 2.33 0.36 23.13
N GLY A 445 2.06 -0.88 22.75
CA GLY A 445 2.00 -1.35 21.36
C GLY A 445 0.87 -2.34 21.11
N GLY A 446 0.52 -2.55 19.84
CA GLY A 446 -0.31 -3.65 19.36
C GLY A 446 0.51 -4.93 19.13
N ASN A 447 0.11 -5.72 18.14
CA ASN A 447 0.85 -6.89 17.69
C ASN A 447 2.11 -6.46 16.92
N ILE A 448 3.19 -7.24 17.04
CA ILE A 448 4.48 -6.95 16.42
C ILE A 448 4.88 -8.14 15.56
N ILE A 449 5.06 -7.91 14.26
CA ILE A 449 5.51 -8.90 13.28
C ILE A 449 6.84 -8.45 12.66
N ILE A 450 7.87 -9.29 12.84
CA ILE A 450 9.23 -9.07 12.38
C ILE A 450 9.54 -10.08 11.26
N THR A 451 9.63 -9.57 10.04
CA THR A 451 9.66 -10.37 8.80
C THR A 451 11.08 -10.67 8.28
N SER A 452 12.08 -9.85 8.59
CA SER A 452 13.47 -10.04 8.11
C SER A 452 14.49 -9.21 8.89
N PRO A 453 15.77 -9.60 9.02
CA PRO A 453 16.78 -8.66 9.55
C PRO A 453 16.90 -7.39 8.69
N ASP A 454 17.28 -6.25 9.27
CA ASP A 454 17.63 -5.07 8.48
C ASP A 454 19.11 -5.07 8.11
N VAL A 455 19.42 -5.61 6.93
CA VAL A 455 20.79 -5.70 6.43
C VAL A 455 21.37 -4.34 5.96
N GLY A 456 20.54 -3.31 5.85
CA GLY A 456 20.94 -1.96 5.42
C GLY A 456 21.43 -1.07 6.56
N LEU A 457 21.13 -1.43 7.81
CA LEU A 457 21.42 -0.60 8.97
C LEU A 457 22.94 -0.42 9.18
N THR A 458 23.38 0.84 9.27
CA THR A 458 24.77 1.23 9.56
C THR A 458 24.83 2.24 10.70
N GLY A 459 25.91 2.28 11.49
CA GLY A 459 26.03 3.20 12.63
C GLY A 459 26.78 2.64 13.82
N SER A 460 26.68 3.35 14.95
CA SER A 460 27.36 3.03 16.22
C SER A 460 26.45 2.43 17.30
N ASP A 461 25.17 2.19 16.99
CA ASP A 461 24.23 1.55 17.91
C ASP A 461 24.79 0.19 18.38
N PRO A 462 24.86 -0.09 19.70
CA PRO A 462 25.37 -1.36 20.21
C PRO A 462 24.57 -2.59 19.74
N ASP A 463 23.29 -2.43 19.43
CA ASP A 463 22.38 -3.48 18.99
C ASP A 463 22.38 -3.67 17.46
N ILE A 464 23.10 -2.84 16.71
CA ILE A 464 23.11 -2.88 15.24
C ILE A 464 23.46 -4.27 14.71
N ARG A 465 24.40 -4.95 15.37
CA ARG A 465 24.80 -6.31 14.98
C ARG A 465 23.66 -7.30 15.14
N LEU A 466 22.79 -7.10 16.13
CA LEU A 466 21.66 -7.98 16.37
C LEU A 466 20.55 -7.70 15.35
N LEU A 467 20.21 -6.43 15.15
CA LEU A 467 19.17 -5.96 14.20
C LEU A 467 19.50 -6.34 12.75
N THR A 468 20.80 -6.27 12.37
CA THR A 468 21.27 -6.62 11.02
C THR A 468 21.48 -8.11 10.76
N SER A 469 21.67 -8.92 11.80
CA SER A 469 21.99 -10.35 11.64
C SER A 469 20.83 -11.30 11.91
N ALA A 470 19.78 -10.82 12.58
CA ALA A 470 18.61 -11.61 12.91
C ALA A 470 17.36 -10.75 12.96
N ARG A 471 16.21 -11.34 12.59
CA ARG A 471 14.89 -10.81 12.93
C ARG A 471 14.85 -10.52 14.41
N THR A 472 14.73 -9.27 14.79
CA THR A 472 14.88 -8.88 16.20
C THR A 472 13.89 -7.78 16.54
N VAL A 473 13.23 -7.94 17.69
CA VAL A 473 12.56 -6.84 18.38
C VAL A 473 13.26 -6.57 19.72
N ILE A 474 13.52 -5.28 19.98
CA ILE A 474 14.13 -4.79 21.22
C ILE A 474 13.23 -3.70 21.80
N LEU A 475 12.58 -3.96 22.94
CA LEU A 475 11.81 -2.95 23.67
C LEU A 475 12.44 -2.73 25.04
N ARG A 476 12.79 -1.49 25.35
CA ARG A 476 13.40 -1.10 26.63
C ARG A 476 12.65 0.09 27.24
N ALA A 477 12.01 -0.11 28.38
CA ALA A 477 11.21 0.90 29.07
C ALA A 477 11.78 1.23 30.47
N GLY A 478 11.53 2.45 30.95
CA GLY A 478 11.99 2.92 32.26
C GLY A 478 13.49 3.18 32.37
N LEU A 479 14.18 3.39 31.25
CA LEU A 479 15.63 3.59 31.23
C LEU A 479 16.08 4.89 31.94
N ASP A 480 17.18 4.82 32.68
CA ASP A 480 17.86 6.01 33.22
C ASP A 480 18.54 6.86 32.13
N THR A 481 19.01 6.20 31.07
CA THR A 481 19.71 6.79 29.91
C THR A 481 19.38 6.02 28.64
N LEU A 482 19.10 6.72 27.55
CA LEU A 482 18.91 6.13 26.22
C LEU A 482 20.27 5.78 25.60
N ALA A 483 20.39 4.63 24.95
CA ALA A 483 21.65 4.15 24.36
C ALA A 483 21.89 4.77 22.99
N ASN A 484 20.82 5.13 22.28
CA ASN A 484 20.87 5.91 21.05
C ASN A 484 20.63 7.39 21.35
N PRO A 485 21.67 8.23 21.26
CA PRO A 485 21.50 9.67 21.41
C PRO A 485 20.76 10.24 20.21
N ASP A 486 20.09 11.37 20.41
CA ASP A 486 19.43 12.14 19.35
C ASP A 486 20.39 12.36 18.17
N ASN A 487 19.97 12.02 16.95
CA ASN A 487 20.73 12.34 15.74
C ASN A 487 20.58 13.82 15.39
N LEU A 488 21.01 14.72 16.28
CA LEU A 488 20.87 16.15 16.09
C LEU A 488 21.98 16.66 15.17
N PRO A 489 21.64 17.46 14.15
CA PRO A 489 22.65 18.04 13.28
C PRO A 489 23.63 18.91 14.08
N ALA A 490 24.94 18.71 13.86
CA ALA A 490 26.02 19.36 14.62
C ALA A 490 26.00 20.91 14.55
N SER A 491 25.34 21.45 13.52
CA SER A 491 24.77 22.80 13.41
C SER A 491 24.18 22.91 12.01
N ALA A 492 22.86 22.90 11.86
CA ALA A 492 22.22 23.13 10.56
C ALA A 492 21.54 24.52 10.59
N GLY A 493 22.01 25.46 9.77
CA GLY A 493 21.35 26.76 9.61
C GLY A 493 21.59 27.81 10.72
N SER A 494 20.60 28.69 10.92
CA SER A 494 20.65 29.89 11.77
C SER A 494 20.49 29.61 13.27
N PHE A 495 20.09 28.38 13.64
CA PHE A 495 19.76 27.99 15.01
C PHE A 495 20.76 26.99 15.58
N PHE A 496 21.12 27.20 16.84
CA PHE A 496 21.87 26.21 17.61
C PHE A 496 20.88 25.31 18.35
N PHE A 497 20.84 24.04 17.97
CA PHE A 497 20.27 22.98 18.80
C PHE A 497 21.34 22.47 19.77
N PRO A 498 20.96 22.09 21.00
CA PRO A 498 21.89 21.38 21.87
C PRO A 498 22.27 20.05 21.22
N THR A 499 23.41 19.47 21.61
CA THR A 499 23.83 18.17 21.08
C THR A 499 22.95 17.00 21.54
N GLN A 500 22.11 17.24 22.57
CA GLN A 500 21.10 16.33 23.10
C GLN A 500 19.98 17.17 23.72
N PHE A 501 18.74 16.70 23.65
CA PHE A 501 17.65 17.31 24.43
C PHE A 501 17.74 16.88 25.89
N GLU A 502 17.60 17.85 26.80
CA GLU A 502 17.57 17.56 28.24
C GLU A 502 16.25 16.84 28.58
N PRO A 503 16.28 15.81 29.43
CA PRO A 503 15.06 15.11 29.86
C PRO A 503 14.08 16.07 30.55
N VAL A 504 12.79 15.91 30.27
CA VAL A 504 11.75 16.64 31.02
C VAL A 504 11.64 16.03 32.42
N ASP A 505 11.97 16.81 33.45
CA ASP A 505 11.84 16.41 34.86
C ASP A 505 10.38 16.03 35.19
N GLY A 506 10.15 14.84 35.77
CA GLY A 506 8.86 14.47 36.38
C GLY A 506 8.08 13.32 35.73
N LEU A 507 8.67 12.57 34.79
CA LEU A 507 8.08 11.35 34.26
C LEU A 507 8.15 10.22 35.30
N SER A 508 7.14 10.16 36.17
CA SER A 508 7.08 9.27 37.32
C SER A 508 6.30 7.98 37.04
N ASN A 509 6.72 7.20 36.05
CA ASN A 509 6.21 5.84 35.86
C ASN A 509 7.37 4.85 35.98
N PRO A 510 7.14 3.61 36.46
CA PRO A 510 8.22 2.64 36.56
C PRO A 510 8.69 2.16 35.17
N GLY A 511 7.99 2.52 34.08
CA GLY A 511 8.37 2.21 32.71
C GLY A 511 7.92 0.81 32.33
N ASP A 512 6.61 0.66 32.13
CA ASP A 512 6.00 -0.62 31.79
C ASP A 512 6.13 -0.91 30.28
N ILE A 513 6.06 -2.18 29.89
CA ILE A 513 5.88 -2.60 28.49
C ILE A 513 4.53 -3.31 28.38
N VAL A 514 3.65 -2.85 27.51
CA VAL A 514 2.34 -3.47 27.21
C VAL A 514 2.20 -3.62 25.70
N VAL A 515 2.26 -4.85 25.21
CA VAL A 515 2.17 -5.16 23.77
C VAL A 515 1.26 -6.37 23.50
N GLY A 516 0.82 -6.53 22.25
CA GLY A 516 0.07 -7.69 21.78
C GLY A 516 0.94 -8.92 21.58
N ASN A 517 0.62 -9.73 20.57
CA ASN A 517 1.46 -10.87 20.19
C ASN A 517 2.75 -10.38 19.52
N ILE A 518 3.85 -11.08 19.73
CA ILE A 518 5.12 -10.80 19.06
C ILE A 518 5.53 -12.04 18.27
N GLN A 519 5.71 -11.87 16.96
CA GLN A 519 6.11 -12.92 16.04
C GLN A 519 7.39 -12.54 15.30
N THR A 520 8.42 -13.36 15.48
CA THR A 520 9.71 -13.25 14.79
C THR A 520 10.12 -14.56 14.10
N SER A 521 9.18 -15.51 14.03
CA SER A 521 9.34 -16.85 13.47
C SER A 521 9.41 -16.90 11.94
N PHE A 522 9.07 -15.82 11.23
CA PHE A 522 9.03 -15.78 9.76
C PHE A 522 10.36 -16.11 9.09
N GLY A 523 10.55 -17.29 8.49
CA GLY A 523 11.71 -17.64 7.67
C GLY A 523 12.73 -18.57 8.35
N GLU A 524 13.97 -18.66 7.84
CA GLU A 524 14.83 -19.80 8.20
C GLU A 524 15.30 -19.87 9.68
N THR A 525 15.66 -18.77 10.37
CA THR A 525 16.13 -18.81 11.77
C THR A 525 15.20 -18.10 12.76
N GLY A 526 14.94 -18.69 13.92
CA GLY A 526 14.08 -18.05 14.93
C GLY A 526 14.62 -16.66 15.31
N GLY A 527 13.77 -15.63 15.21
CA GLY A 527 14.18 -14.26 15.54
C GLY A 527 14.23 -14.00 17.05
N ASN A 528 14.86 -12.91 17.50
CA ASN A 528 15.04 -12.64 18.91
C ASN A 528 13.96 -11.68 19.44
N ILE A 529 13.50 -11.93 20.67
CA ILE A 529 12.62 -11.05 21.44
C ILE A 529 13.34 -10.63 22.72
N LEU A 530 13.64 -9.34 22.84
CA LEU A 530 14.32 -8.76 23.99
C LEU A 530 13.46 -7.67 24.61
N LEU A 531 12.85 -7.95 25.77
CA LEU A 531 12.03 -7.00 26.51
C LEU A 531 12.69 -6.68 27.85
N ASN A 532 12.90 -5.39 28.15
CA ASN A 532 13.46 -4.93 29.42
C ASN A 532 12.66 -3.76 29.98
N ALA A 533 12.11 -3.88 31.18
CA ALA A 533 11.31 -2.85 31.82
C ALA A 533 11.74 -2.61 33.27
N GLU A 534 11.94 -1.36 33.67
CA GLU A 534 12.02 -1.03 35.11
C GLU A 534 10.65 -1.09 35.80
N GLY A 535 9.58 -1.29 35.02
CA GLY A 535 8.22 -1.56 35.47
C GLY A 535 7.83 -3.02 35.28
N SER A 536 6.57 -3.23 34.94
CA SER A 536 5.99 -4.53 34.61
C SER A 536 5.99 -4.76 33.10
N ILE A 537 5.99 -6.03 32.69
CA ILE A 537 5.86 -6.43 31.28
C ILE A 537 4.56 -7.22 31.12
N THR A 538 3.71 -6.78 30.19
CA THR A 538 2.54 -7.51 29.70
C THR A 538 2.66 -7.72 28.20
N ALA A 539 2.62 -8.96 27.74
CA ALA A 539 2.61 -9.28 26.32
C ALA A 539 1.67 -10.46 26.02
N GLY A 540 1.22 -10.57 24.78
CA GLY A 540 0.48 -11.72 24.27
C GLY A 540 1.37 -12.95 24.09
N ASN A 541 1.11 -13.74 23.05
CA ASN A 541 1.95 -14.86 22.69
C ASN A 541 3.27 -14.38 22.05
N LEU A 542 4.35 -15.08 22.36
CA LEU A 542 5.69 -14.81 21.82
C LEU A 542 6.11 -16.00 20.96
N ASP A 543 6.27 -15.80 19.66
CA ASP A 543 6.71 -16.85 18.73
C ASP A 543 8.02 -16.48 18.05
N THR A 544 9.07 -17.24 18.38
CA THR A 544 10.41 -17.16 17.83
C THR A 544 10.86 -18.52 17.27
N SER A 545 9.90 -19.40 16.99
CA SER A 545 10.20 -20.75 16.51
C SER A 545 10.78 -20.74 15.10
N THR A 546 11.42 -21.85 14.74
CA THR A 546 11.87 -22.12 13.37
C THR A 546 11.51 -23.53 12.96
N SER A 547 11.13 -23.67 11.70
CA SER A 547 10.92 -24.94 11.00
C SER A 547 12.13 -25.38 10.15
N SER A 548 13.22 -24.59 10.11
CA SER A 548 14.42 -24.94 9.34
C SER A 548 15.34 -25.91 10.09
N SER A 549 16.01 -26.79 9.36
CA SER A 549 16.93 -27.81 9.89
C SER A 549 18.16 -27.19 10.58
N ASP A 550 18.94 -26.38 9.88
CA ASP A 550 20.09 -25.61 10.39
C ASP A 550 19.89 -24.66 11.55
N ALA A 551 18.65 -24.28 11.83
CA ALA A 551 18.41 -23.05 12.54
C ALA A 551 18.02 -23.27 13.99
N THR A 552 18.53 -22.40 14.87
CA THR A 552 18.18 -22.41 16.28
C THR A 552 16.86 -21.68 16.49
N GLY A 553 16.09 -22.12 17.48
CA GLY A 553 14.97 -21.33 18.00
C GLY A 553 15.50 -19.98 18.51
N GLY A 554 14.69 -18.94 18.36
CA GLY A 554 15.11 -17.58 18.67
C GLY A 554 15.29 -17.30 20.17
N LEU A 555 16.14 -16.34 20.51
CA LEU A 555 16.34 -15.96 21.91
C LEU A 555 15.12 -15.21 22.43
N VAL A 556 14.57 -15.63 23.57
CA VAL A 556 13.56 -14.88 24.31
C VAL A 556 14.17 -14.45 25.64
N ASN A 557 14.34 -13.15 25.84
CA ASN A 557 14.92 -12.59 27.05
C ASN A 557 14.05 -11.45 27.60
N ILE A 558 13.39 -11.72 28.73
CA ILE A 558 12.41 -10.85 29.36
C ILE A 558 12.91 -10.48 30.75
N ASN A 559 13.10 -9.19 31.03
CA ASN A 559 13.54 -8.71 32.33
C ASN A 559 12.62 -7.58 32.79
N ALA A 560 12.06 -7.71 33.99
CA ALA A 560 11.22 -6.68 34.58
C ALA A 560 11.63 -6.44 36.04
N SER A 561 11.56 -5.20 36.51
CA SER A 561 11.66 -4.92 37.94
C SER A 561 10.35 -5.27 38.68
N GLY A 562 9.20 -5.13 37.99
CA GLY A 562 7.84 -5.45 38.45
C GLY A 562 7.32 -6.81 37.96
N ASN A 563 6.00 -6.91 37.78
CA ASN A 563 5.34 -8.17 37.39
C ASN A 563 5.60 -8.50 35.90
N ILE A 564 5.57 -9.78 35.57
CA ILE A 564 5.64 -10.25 34.17
C ILE A 564 4.38 -11.09 33.90
N THR A 565 3.58 -10.68 32.91
CA THR A 565 2.41 -11.43 32.43
C THR A 565 2.54 -11.67 30.94
N LEU A 566 2.67 -12.93 30.53
CA LEU A 566 2.90 -13.32 29.13
C LEU A 566 1.88 -14.39 28.71
N GLY A 567 1.56 -14.43 27.42
CA GLY A 567 0.87 -15.56 26.80
C GLY A 567 1.78 -16.80 26.71
N ASN A 568 1.55 -17.62 25.68
CA ASN A 568 2.42 -18.76 25.39
C ASN A 568 3.72 -18.29 24.75
N ILE A 569 4.81 -18.98 25.02
CA ILE A 569 6.11 -18.75 24.41
C ILE A 569 6.49 -19.97 23.59
N ARG A 570 6.67 -19.80 22.28
CA ARG A 570 7.15 -20.83 21.37
C ARG A 570 8.50 -20.42 20.81
N SER A 571 9.55 -21.14 21.19
CA SER A 571 10.91 -20.97 20.69
C SER A 571 11.54 -22.32 20.34
N THR A 572 10.86 -23.04 19.46
CA THR A 572 11.21 -24.42 19.09
C THR A 572 12.12 -24.46 17.86
N ALA A 573 12.84 -25.56 17.68
CA ALA A 573 13.65 -25.83 16.49
C ALA A 573 13.42 -27.26 15.97
N ARG A 574 13.65 -27.50 14.68
CA ARG A 574 13.62 -28.86 14.11
C ARG A 574 14.91 -29.62 14.37
N GLU A 575 16.02 -29.33 13.67
CA GLU A 575 17.26 -30.12 13.83
C GLU A 575 18.28 -29.51 14.79
N ASN A 576 18.29 -28.18 14.96
CA ASN A 576 19.27 -27.50 15.81
C ASN A 576 18.71 -27.22 17.22
N ARG A 577 19.40 -26.39 18.00
CA ARG A 577 19.04 -26.09 19.38
C ARG A 577 17.73 -25.30 19.49
N GLY A 578 16.82 -25.76 20.34
CA GLY A 578 15.63 -24.98 20.74
C GLY A 578 16.05 -23.66 21.39
N GLY A 579 15.29 -22.59 21.23
CA GLY A 579 15.73 -21.28 21.68
C GLY A 579 15.77 -21.15 23.19
N GLN A 580 16.69 -20.32 23.67
CA GLN A 580 16.83 -20.05 25.09
C GLN A 580 15.74 -19.08 25.55
N VAL A 581 15.04 -19.44 26.62
CA VAL A 581 14.01 -18.59 27.24
C VAL A 581 14.48 -18.18 28.62
N THR A 582 14.64 -16.89 28.84
CA THR A 582 15.02 -16.31 30.14
C THR A 582 14.00 -15.26 30.56
N ILE A 583 13.42 -15.43 31.75
CA ILE A 583 12.41 -14.53 32.31
C ILE A 583 12.81 -14.19 33.75
N ASN A 584 13.14 -12.92 33.99
CA ASN A 584 13.54 -12.47 35.32
C ASN A 584 12.64 -11.34 35.79
N SER A 585 12.02 -11.52 36.96
CA SER A 585 11.40 -10.42 37.71
C SER A 585 12.23 -10.10 38.94
N ALA A 586 12.57 -8.83 39.16
CA ALA A 586 13.32 -8.43 40.36
C ALA A 586 12.47 -8.51 41.63
N SER A 587 11.21 -8.05 41.57
CA SER A 587 10.35 -7.89 42.75
C SER A 587 8.88 -8.29 42.57
N GLY A 588 8.47 -8.68 41.37
CA GLY A 588 7.09 -9.03 41.04
C GLY A 588 6.85 -10.52 40.81
N ASP A 589 5.59 -10.84 40.55
CA ASP A 589 5.15 -12.18 40.16
C ASP A 589 5.39 -12.41 38.67
N ILE A 590 5.63 -13.67 38.30
CA ILE A 590 5.76 -14.11 36.91
C ILE A 590 4.57 -15.03 36.59
N VAL A 591 3.75 -14.62 35.63
CA VAL A 591 2.64 -15.40 35.07
C VAL A 591 2.90 -15.57 33.58
N VAL A 592 3.02 -16.81 33.13
CA VAL A 592 3.28 -17.15 31.73
C VAL A 592 2.47 -18.38 31.33
N GLY A 593 2.06 -18.45 30.06
CA GLY A 593 1.39 -19.62 29.50
C GLY A 593 2.31 -20.84 29.38
N ASP A 594 2.07 -21.66 28.36
CA ASP A 594 2.98 -22.76 28.01
C ASP A 594 4.29 -22.18 27.44
N ILE A 595 5.43 -22.76 27.80
CA ILE A 595 6.74 -22.44 27.23
C ILE A 595 7.30 -23.68 26.53
N ASP A 596 7.42 -23.58 25.23
CA ASP A 596 7.95 -24.61 24.34
C ASP A 596 9.32 -24.16 23.80
N ALA A 597 10.39 -24.75 24.34
CA ALA A 597 11.78 -24.57 23.90
C ALA A 597 12.41 -25.89 23.46
N TRP A 598 11.58 -26.87 23.10
CA TRP A 598 12.03 -28.18 22.64
C TRP A 598 12.67 -28.11 21.25
N ALA A 599 13.44 -29.14 20.93
CA ALA A 599 13.96 -29.38 19.58
C ALA A 599 13.56 -30.78 19.10
N PHE A 600 13.33 -30.96 17.81
CA PHE A 600 12.96 -32.27 17.30
C PHE A 600 14.17 -33.22 17.30
N ASN A 601 15.25 -32.91 16.56
CA ASN A 601 16.47 -33.72 16.49
C ASN A 601 17.69 -33.10 17.19
N GLY A 602 17.61 -31.84 17.61
CA GLY A 602 18.69 -31.11 18.28
C GLY A 602 18.54 -31.04 19.81
N PRO A 603 19.48 -30.40 20.52
CA PRO A 603 19.34 -30.17 21.95
C PRO A 603 18.20 -29.19 22.25
N GLY A 604 17.39 -29.47 23.28
CA GLY A 604 16.39 -28.50 23.73
C GLY A 604 17.04 -27.22 24.28
N GLY A 605 16.29 -26.12 24.19
CA GLY A 605 16.65 -24.82 24.79
C GLY A 605 16.48 -24.82 26.30
N ASP A 606 17.26 -23.99 26.98
CA ASP A 606 17.14 -23.81 28.43
C ASP A 606 15.99 -22.83 28.74
N ILE A 607 15.17 -23.16 29.74
CA ILE A 607 14.16 -22.27 30.31
C ILE A 607 14.63 -21.85 31.71
N ASN A 608 14.87 -20.57 31.88
CA ASN A 608 15.28 -19.97 33.16
C ASN A 608 14.26 -18.94 33.60
N ILE A 609 13.56 -19.19 34.70
CA ILE A 609 12.55 -18.28 35.26
C ILE A 609 12.93 -17.97 36.70
N SER A 610 13.10 -16.69 37.01
CA SER A 610 13.50 -16.24 38.33
C SER A 610 12.73 -15.00 38.78
N ALA A 611 11.85 -15.18 39.76
CA ALA A 611 11.37 -14.11 40.62
C ALA A 611 12.39 -13.93 41.77
N ILE A 612 13.28 -12.95 41.63
CA ILE A 612 14.52 -12.80 42.44
C ILE A 612 14.20 -12.44 43.91
N SER A 613 13.12 -11.70 44.16
CA SER A 613 12.70 -11.37 45.52
C SER A 613 12.14 -12.58 46.26
N SER A 614 12.27 -12.60 47.60
CA SER A 614 11.66 -13.64 48.43
C SER A 614 10.12 -13.62 48.47
N THR A 615 9.48 -12.73 47.70
CA THR A 615 8.04 -12.48 47.70
C THR A 615 7.35 -12.76 46.36
N GLY A 616 8.08 -12.81 45.24
CA GLY A 616 7.47 -13.03 43.93
C GLY A 616 7.16 -14.50 43.68
N ASP A 617 5.93 -14.78 43.24
CA ASP A 617 5.46 -16.11 42.87
C ASP A 617 5.69 -16.38 41.38
N VAL A 618 5.89 -17.66 41.01
CA VAL A 618 6.02 -18.09 39.61
C VAL A 618 4.85 -19.01 39.26
N THR A 619 4.03 -18.60 38.31
CA THR A 619 2.93 -19.39 37.74
C THR A 619 3.18 -19.61 36.25
N THR A 620 3.25 -20.87 35.83
CA THR A 620 3.45 -21.25 34.42
C THR A 620 2.40 -22.26 33.95
N GLY A 621 2.17 -22.31 32.63
CA GLY A 621 1.62 -23.49 31.97
C GLY A 621 2.61 -24.66 31.96
N ASN A 622 2.57 -25.47 30.90
CA ASN A 622 3.53 -26.54 30.67
C ASN A 622 4.90 -25.99 30.24
N LEU A 623 5.98 -26.61 30.68
CA LEU A 623 7.34 -26.25 30.33
C LEU A 623 8.00 -27.42 29.59
N ARG A 624 8.37 -27.23 28.32
CA ARG A 624 8.92 -28.29 27.47
C ARG A 624 10.28 -27.87 26.92
N THR A 625 11.32 -28.62 27.28
CA THR A 625 12.70 -28.45 26.78
C THR A 625 13.25 -29.76 26.19
N GLU A 626 12.38 -30.69 25.81
CA GLU A 626 12.77 -32.02 25.37
C GLU A 626 13.50 -32.00 24.02
N SER A 627 14.24 -33.08 23.76
CA SER A 627 14.69 -33.45 22.43
C SER A 627 13.99 -34.75 22.05
N PHE A 628 13.37 -34.81 20.87
CA PHE A 628 12.60 -35.96 20.41
C PHE A 628 13.43 -36.97 19.59
N GLY A 629 14.62 -36.58 19.11
CA GLY A 629 15.48 -37.33 18.20
C GLY A 629 16.66 -38.06 18.84
N GLN A 630 17.69 -38.37 18.04
CA GLN A 630 18.83 -39.21 18.46
C GLN A 630 19.70 -38.53 19.54
N ASP A 631 19.89 -37.21 19.47
CA ASP A 631 20.58 -36.41 20.47
C ASP A 631 19.63 -36.10 21.63
N ARG A 632 19.47 -37.07 22.55
CA ARG A 632 18.58 -37.03 23.73
C ARG A 632 18.97 -36.00 24.81
N THR A 633 19.58 -34.87 24.42
CA THR A 633 19.96 -33.79 25.32
C THR A 633 18.93 -32.69 25.30
N GLY A 634 17.77 -32.91 25.93
CA GLY A 634 16.86 -31.83 26.30
C GLY A 634 17.55 -30.76 27.15
N GLY A 635 17.02 -29.54 27.10
CA GLY A 635 17.48 -28.39 27.87
C GLY A 635 17.11 -28.48 29.34
N THR A 636 17.61 -27.53 30.12
CA THR A 636 17.38 -27.42 31.57
C THR A 636 16.21 -26.50 31.88
N VAL A 637 15.46 -26.82 32.93
CA VAL A 637 14.43 -25.94 33.49
C VAL A 637 14.88 -25.49 34.87
N SER A 638 15.12 -24.19 35.02
CA SER A 638 15.49 -23.55 36.28
C SER A 638 14.38 -22.61 36.73
N LEU A 639 13.79 -22.89 37.90
CA LEU A 639 12.71 -22.08 38.47
C LEU A 639 13.07 -21.57 39.86
N ALA A 640 12.95 -20.26 40.08
CA ALA A 640 13.15 -19.62 41.36
C ALA A 640 11.99 -18.65 41.67
N GLY A 641 11.40 -18.79 42.85
CA GLY A 641 10.29 -17.97 43.33
C GLY A 641 9.88 -18.34 44.75
N SER A 642 9.06 -17.49 45.39
CA SER A 642 8.55 -17.70 46.75
C SER A 642 7.67 -18.96 46.80
N SER A 643 6.65 -18.99 45.95
CA SER A 643 5.93 -20.19 45.54
C SER A 643 6.03 -20.41 44.03
N ILE A 644 5.99 -21.68 43.62
CA ILE A 644 6.05 -22.09 42.21
C ILE A 644 4.86 -23.00 41.93
N SER A 645 4.03 -22.58 40.96
CA SER A 645 2.92 -23.34 40.39
C SER A 645 3.17 -23.52 38.90
N THR A 646 3.24 -24.76 38.44
CA THR A 646 3.60 -25.07 37.05
C THR A 646 2.75 -26.24 36.56
N GLY A 647 2.53 -26.31 35.25
CA GLY A 647 1.92 -27.46 34.58
C GLY A 647 2.88 -28.65 34.55
N THR A 648 2.86 -29.38 33.44
CA THR A 648 3.81 -30.49 33.24
C THR A 648 5.19 -29.93 32.89
N ILE A 649 6.23 -30.39 33.58
CA ILE A 649 7.62 -30.11 33.21
C ILE A 649 8.22 -31.33 32.51
N ASN A 650 8.60 -31.09 31.27
CA ASN A 650 9.17 -32.04 30.35
C ASN A 650 10.61 -31.57 30.04
N SER A 651 11.58 -32.08 30.80
CA SER A 651 12.97 -31.62 30.78
C SER A 651 13.94 -32.70 31.23
N ASN A 652 15.20 -32.62 30.75
CA ASN A 652 16.27 -33.53 31.17
C ASN A 652 16.83 -33.22 32.55
N LEU A 653 16.81 -31.96 32.99
CA LEU A 653 17.34 -31.53 34.28
C LEU A 653 16.50 -30.38 34.83
N ILE A 654 15.98 -30.59 36.04
CA ILE A 654 15.16 -29.61 36.75
C ILE A 654 15.95 -29.11 37.96
N SER A 655 16.10 -27.80 38.08
CA SER A 655 16.66 -27.13 39.26
C SER A 655 15.65 -26.15 39.82
N THR A 656 15.16 -26.40 41.04
CA THR A 656 14.20 -25.52 41.72
C THR A 656 14.74 -25.02 43.03
N THR A 657 14.66 -23.70 43.28
CA THR A 657 14.91 -23.11 44.59
C THR A 657 13.64 -22.43 45.09
N SER A 658 12.76 -23.20 45.75
CA SER A 658 11.55 -22.68 46.41
C SER A 658 11.41 -23.24 47.83
N SER A 659 10.74 -22.47 48.71
CA SER A 659 10.46 -22.88 50.08
C SER A 659 9.21 -23.76 50.22
N THR A 660 8.38 -23.85 49.18
CA THR A 660 7.15 -24.66 49.11
C THR A 660 6.77 -25.02 47.67
N LEU A 661 6.78 -26.32 47.33
CA LEU A 661 6.18 -26.84 46.10
C LEU A 661 4.68 -27.10 46.36
N ILE A 662 3.79 -26.52 45.56
CA ILE A 662 2.34 -26.71 45.68
C ILE A 662 1.88 -27.48 44.44
N GLU A 663 1.37 -28.70 44.63
CA GLU A 663 0.67 -29.45 43.57
C GLU A 663 -0.60 -28.71 43.12
N PRO A 664 -1.02 -28.85 41.85
CA PRO A 664 -2.03 -27.98 41.24
C PRO A 664 -3.34 -28.00 42.03
N PRO A 665 -3.99 -26.84 42.23
CA PRO A 665 -5.35 -26.83 42.77
C PRO A 665 -6.32 -27.40 41.72
N PRO A 666 -7.40 -28.08 42.15
CA PRO A 666 -8.49 -28.40 41.25
C PRO A 666 -9.10 -27.08 40.77
N THR A 667 -9.26 -26.96 39.45
CA THR A 667 -9.99 -25.93 38.70
C THR A 667 -10.89 -25.04 39.56
N SER A 668 -10.53 -23.76 39.73
CA SER A 668 -11.50 -22.70 40.06
C SER A 668 -11.02 -21.31 39.59
N THR A 669 -11.69 -20.82 38.54
CA THR A 669 -12.20 -19.45 38.38
C THR A 669 -11.37 -18.30 38.93
N PHE A 670 -10.69 -17.57 38.03
CA PHE A 670 -10.24 -16.21 38.29
C PHE A 670 -11.45 -15.27 38.39
N VAL A 671 -11.45 -14.45 39.43
CA VAL A 671 -12.38 -13.35 39.68
C VAL A 671 -11.73 -12.07 39.15
N SER A 672 -12.36 -11.44 38.17
CA SER A 672 -12.10 -10.07 37.72
C SER A 672 -12.80 -9.06 38.62
N SER A 673 -12.17 -7.92 38.96
CA SER A 673 -12.83 -6.64 39.28
C SER A 673 -11.81 -5.51 39.59
N PRO A 674 -12.11 -4.20 39.45
CA PRO A 674 -13.32 -3.52 38.90
C PRO A 674 -13.08 -2.40 37.84
N GLU A 675 -14.11 -2.21 36.98
CA GLU A 675 -14.67 -0.94 36.44
C GLU A 675 -13.79 -0.08 35.47
N VAL A 676 -14.22 0.35 34.27
CA VAL A 676 -15.53 0.76 33.74
C VAL A 676 -15.57 0.52 32.22
N GLU A 677 -16.48 -0.33 31.72
CA GLU A 677 -16.88 -0.34 30.31
C GLU A 677 -18.23 0.36 30.15
N ALA A 678 -18.24 1.42 29.35
CA ALA A 678 -19.42 1.81 28.60
C ALA A 678 -19.40 1.00 27.30
N GLU A 679 -20.12 -0.12 27.28
CA GLU A 679 -20.28 -0.96 26.09
C GLU A 679 -20.99 -0.18 24.97
N ILE A 680 -20.24 0.17 23.92
CA ILE A 680 -20.76 0.08 22.56
C ILE A 680 -20.35 -1.30 22.08
N ASN A 681 -21.28 -2.25 22.15
CA ASN A 681 -21.04 -3.65 21.82
C ASN A 681 -20.98 -3.83 20.29
N THR A 682 -19.81 -3.57 19.70
CA THR A 682 -19.51 -3.88 18.29
C THR A 682 -19.54 -5.38 18.03
N ALA A 683 -19.23 -6.22 19.02
CA ALA A 683 -19.28 -7.68 18.90
C ALA A 683 -20.71 -8.25 18.77
N GLU A 684 -21.75 -7.63 19.34
CA GLU A 684 -23.14 -8.08 19.16
C GLU A 684 -23.72 -7.63 17.81
N LEU A 685 -23.24 -6.50 17.27
CA LEU A 685 -23.60 -6.03 15.93
C LEU A 685 -22.84 -6.82 14.84
N ASP A 686 -21.57 -7.16 15.08
CA ASP A 686 -20.74 -7.97 14.20
C ASP A 686 -21.10 -9.46 14.31
N ALA A 687 -21.53 -9.95 15.47
CA ALA A 687 -22.08 -11.29 15.62
C ALA A 687 -23.51 -11.40 15.06
N GLN A 688 -24.35 -10.35 15.13
CA GLN A 688 -25.64 -10.34 14.43
C GLN A 688 -25.49 -10.19 12.92
N ARG A 689 -24.53 -9.40 12.42
CA ARG A 689 -24.23 -9.30 10.99
C ARG A 689 -23.55 -10.57 10.48
N SER A 690 -22.66 -11.18 11.26
CA SER A 690 -22.07 -12.49 10.97
C SER A 690 -23.12 -13.60 11.07
N GLU A 691 -24.05 -13.60 12.03
CA GLU A 691 -25.15 -14.57 12.08
C GLU A 691 -26.17 -14.38 10.96
N GLU A 692 -26.47 -13.15 10.51
CA GLU A 692 -27.30 -12.89 9.33
C GLU A 692 -26.59 -13.30 8.03
N PHE A 693 -25.27 -13.10 7.93
CA PHE A 693 -24.45 -13.55 6.81
C PHE A 693 -24.30 -15.09 6.81
N GLU A 694 -24.10 -15.71 7.97
CA GLU A 694 -23.98 -17.15 8.17
C GLU A 694 -25.31 -17.90 8.01
N GLN A 695 -26.45 -17.30 8.41
CA GLN A 695 -27.79 -17.83 8.15
C GLN A 695 -28.16 -17.80 6.67
N TYR A 696 -27.57 -16.88 5.88
CA TYR A 696 -27.79 -16.80 4.44
C TYR A 696 -26.76 -17.60 3.61
N PHE A 697 -25.53 -17.79 4.09
CA PHE A 697 -24.39 -18.28 3.28
C PHE A 697 -23.60 -19.50 3.81
N GLY A 698 -23.71 -19.88 5.10
CA GLY A 698 -23.27 -21.16 5.68
C GLY A 698 -21.76 -21.49 5.72
N ARG A 699 -21.22 -21.67 6.94
CA ARG A 699 -19.84 -22.07 7.35
C ARG A 699 -19.03 -23.17 6.62
N ASP A 700 -19.54 -23.94 5.67
CA ASP A 700 -18.85 -25.18 5.25
C ASP A 700 -18.89 -25.41 3.73
N PHE A 701 -18.00 -24.76 2.98
CA PHE A 701 -17.82 -25.03 1.54
C PHE A 701 -17.01 -26.33 1.27
N THR A 702 -16.22 -26.82 2.23
CA THR A 702 -15.40 -28.04 2.09
C THR A 702 -16.01 -29.29 2.74
N ARG A 703 -17.02 -29.15 3.63
CA ARG A 703 -17.54 -30.29 4.42
C ARG A 703 -18.76 -31.00 3.84
N LYS A 704 -19.37 -30.47 2.77
CA LYS A 704 -20.34 -31.23 1.98
C LYS A 704 -19.58 -32.10 0.98
N ILE A 705 -19.20 -33.29 1.41
CA ILE A 705 -18.66 -34.33 0.54
C ILE A 705 -19.71 -34.62 -0.55
N VAL A 706 -19.42 -34.15 -1.76
CA VAL A 706 -20.15 -34.52 -2.97
C VAL A 706 -19.92 -36.01 -3.21
N ASP A 707 -20.93 -36.72 -3.69
CA ASP A 707 -20.77 -38.10 -4.10
C ASP A 707 -19.73 -38.18 -5.24
N SER A 708 -18.62 -38.92 -5.03
CA SER A 708 -17.57 -39.13 -6.03
C SER A 708 -18.12 -39.55 -7.39
N SER A 709 -19.25 -40.27 -7.41
CA SER A 709 -19.90 -40.69 -8.66
C SER A 709 -20.29 -39.49 -9.55
N THR A 710 -20.68 -38.37 -8.96
CA THR A 710 -21.11 -37.16 -9.66
C THR A 710 -19.91 -36.40 -10.25
N ILE A 711 -18.81 -36.31 -9.48
CA ILE A 711 -17.57 -35.67 -9.93
C ILE A 711 -16.97 -36.48 -11.09
N ARG A 712 -16.89 -37.80 -10.95
CA ARG A 712 -16.37 -38.70 -11.99
C ARG A 712 -17.19 -38.63 -13.27
N TYR A 713 -18.52 -38.67 -13.15
CA TYR A 713 -19.39 -38.53 -14.32
C TYR A 713 -19.16 -37.19 -15.02
N ALA A 714 -19.04 -36.09 -14.27
CA ALA A 714 -18.76 -34.78 -14.83
C ALA A 714 -17.38 -34.70 -15.52
N LEU A 715 -16.33 -35.24 -14.89
CA LEU A 715 -14.99 -35.32 -15.50
C LEU A 715 -15.02 -36.19 -16.76
N HIS A 716 -15.72 -37.32 -16.75
CA HIS A 716 -15.88 -38.18 -17.91
C HIS A 716 -16.60 -37.46 -19.06
N GLU A 717 -17.71 -36.76 -18.77
CA GLU A 717 -18.41 -35.94 -19.76
C GLU A 717 -17.54 -34.81 -20.32
N MET A 718 -16.72 -34.19 -19.47
CA MET A 718 -15.74 -33.18 -19.87
C MET A 718 -14.68 -33.76 -20.84
N GLU A 719 -14.12 -34.93 -20.52
CA GLU A 719 -13.16 -35.64 -21.39
C GLU A 719 -13.80 -36.13 -22.70
N LEU A 720 -15.09 -36.51 -22.69
CA LEU A 720 -15.82 -36.87 -23.91
C LEU A 720 -16.03 -35.66 -24.83
N GLN A 721 -16.29 -34.48 -24.25
CA GLN A 721 -16.50 -33.25 -24.98
C GLN A 721 -15.20 -32.68 -25.59
N GLU A 722 -14.07 -32.86 -24.92
CA GLU A 722 -12.73 -32.50 -25.40
C GLU A 722 -11.69 -33.59 -25.06
N PRO A 723 -11.51 -34.61 -25.92
CA PRO A 723 -10.63 -35.76 -25.65
C PRO A 723 -9.15 -35.43 -25.37
N SER A 724 -8.69 -34.26 -25.82
CA SER A 724 -7.34 -33.74 -25.56
C SER A 724 -7.16 -33.15 -24.17
N THR A 725 -8.24 -33.00 -23.39
CA THR A 725 -8.20 -32.44 -22.05
C THR A 725 -8.55 -33.55 -21.06
N LYS A 726 -7.59 -33.89 -20.21
CA LYS A 726 -7.74 -34.88 -19.15
C LYS A 726 -7.59 -34.17 -17.82
N ALA A 727 -8.64 -34.20 -17.01
CA ALA A 727 -8.76 -33.34 -15.85
C ALA A 727 -8.81 -34.13 -14.55
N ALA A 728 -8.23 -33.56 -13.50
CA ALA A 728 -8.36 -34.02 -12.14
C ALA A 728 -8.86 -32.87 -11.25
N VAL A 729 -9.72 -33.19 -10.29
CA VAL A 729 -10.12 -32.25 -9.23
C VAL A 729 -9.28 -32.54 -8.00
N VAL A 730 -8.57 -31.52 -7.53
CA VAL A 730 -7.67 -31.58 -6.37
C VAL A 730 -8.32 -30.80 -5.24
N TYR A 731 -8.73 -31.50 -4.19
CA TYR A 731 -9.18 -30.91 -2.95
C TYR A 731 -8.01 -30.82 -2.00
N ILE A 732 -7.74 -29.61 -1.50
CA ILE A 732 -6.70 -29.39 -0.48
C ILE A 732 -7.39 -28.78 0.73
N SER A 733 -7.33 -29.51 1.83
CA SER A 733 -7.76 -29.04 3.15
C SER A 733 -6.71 -29.40 4.17
N SER A 734 -6.64 -28.68 5.27
CA SER A 734 -5.73 -28.96 6.36
C SER A 734 -6.44 -28.85 7.69
N ASP A 735 -6.09 -29.73 8.62
CA ASP A 735 -6.35 -29.55 10.04
C ASP A 735 -5.06 -29.13 10.76
N ASP A 736 -5.12 -28.95 12.07
CA ASP A 736 -3.99 -28.48 12.88
C ASP A 736 -2.71 -29.37 12.75
N LYS A 737 -2.82 -30.54 12.11
CA LYS A 737 -1.74 -31.54 12.05
C LYS A 737 -1.46 -32.07 10.65
N ARG A 738 -2.43 -32.06 9.74
CA ARG A 738 -2.33 -32.79 8.47
C ARG A 738 -2.89 -31.98 7.32
N VAL A 739 -2.21 -32.08 6.19
CA VAL A 739 -2.73 -31.67 4.88
C VAL A 739 -3.39 -32.89 4.24
N PHE A 740 -4.69 -32.78 3.97
CA PHE A 740 -5.45 -33.75 3.23
C PHE A 740 -5.55 -33.30 1.79
N ILE A 741 -5.00 -34.11 0.89
CA ILE A 741 -5.14 -33.94 -0.54
C ILE A 741 -6.03 -35.05 -1.04
N ARG A 742 -7.13 -34.70 -1.69
CA ARG A 742 -7.99 -35.69 -2.36
C ARG A 742 -8.07 -35.38 -3.84
N VAL A 743 -7.79 -36.39 -4.65
CA VAL A 743 -7.79 -36.26 -6.10
C VAL A 743 -8.87 -37.14 -6.70
N GLU A 744 -9.72 -36.55 -7.55
CA GLU A 744 -10.76 -37.26 -8.29
C GLU A 744 -10.47 -37.18 -9.78
N THR A 745 -10.50 -38.32 -10.47
CA THR A 745 -10.24 -38.44 -11.91
C THR A 745 -11.39 -39.16 -12.62
N ALA A 746 -11.47 -39.08 -13.95
CA ALA A 746 -12.53 -39.74 -14.72
C ALA A 746 -12.43 -41.29 -14.73
N GLN A 747 -11.24 -41.85 -14.46
CA GLN A 747 -10.95 -43.29 -14.64
C GLN A 747 -10.62 -44.04 -13.33
N GLY A 748 -10.49 -43.36 -12.19
CA GLY A 748 -10.05 -43.93 -10.90
C GLY A 748 -11.09 -43.91 -9.77
N GLY A 749 -10.72 -44.45 -8.60
CA GLY A 749 -11.40 -44.17 -7.34
C GLY A 749 -11.09 -42.76 -6.84
N ALA A 750 -11.68 -42.34 -5.71
CA ALA A 750 -11.17 -41.17 -5.01
C ALA A 750 -9.78 -41.51 -4.47
N ILE A 751 -8.75 -40.78 -4.90
CA ILE A 751 -7.38 -40.96 -4.40
C ILE A 751 -7.26 -40.05 -3.19
N GLU A 752 -7.30 -40.63 -2.00
CA GLU A 752 -7.01 -39.89 -0.77
C GLU A 752 -5.52 -40.00 -0.48
N ILE A 753 -4.88 -38.83 -0.43
CA ILE A 753 -3.47 -38.63 -0.15
C ILE A 753 -3.45 -37.88 1.19
N GLU A 754 -3.25 -38.62 2.27
CA GLU A 754 -2.66 -37.99 3.46
C GLU A 754 -1.24 -37.61 3.03
N SER A 755 -0.86 -36.34 3.06
CA SER A 755 0.44 -35.94 2.51
C SER A 755 1.56 -36.56 3.37
N ILE A 756 2.09 -37.69 2.92
CA ILE A 756 3.35 -38.23 3.38
C ILE A 756 4.41 -37.45 2.63
N ALA A 757 5.00 -36.46 3.28
CA ALA A 757 6.23 -35.87 2.80
C ALA A 757 7.30 -36.07 3.87
N ASP A 758 8.42 -36.70 3.49
CA ASP A 758 9.71 -36.71 4.21
C ASP A 758 10.30 -35.29 4.26
N PHE A 759 9.51 -34.33 4.72
CA PHE A 759 9.80 -32.90 4.71
C PHE A 759 10.97 -32.56 5.64
N GLU A 760 11.22 -33.37 6.69
CA GLU A 760 12.41 -33.20 7.54
C GLU A 760 13.68 -33.76 6.90
N GLN A 761 13.61 -34.88 6.16
CA GLN A 761 14.78 -35.59 5.66
C GLN A 761 15.43 -34.88 4.44
N LYS A 762 14.62 -34.32 3.52
CA LYS A 762 15.15 -33.47 2.42
C LYS A 762 15.78 -32.17 2.95
N LEU A 763 15.26 -31.60 4.05
CA LEU A 763 15.86 -30.44 4.74
C LEU A 763 17.22 -30.78 5.37
N THR A 764 17.52 -32.04 5.71
CA THR A 764 18.82 -32.44 6.28
C THR A 764 19.86 -32.81 5.22
N GLU A 765 19.46 -33.38 4.08
CA GLU A 765 20.40 -33.83 3.03
C GLU A 765 20.95 -32.67 2.18
N GLU A 766 20.18 -31.62 1.89
CA GLU A 766 20.64 -30.48 1.07
C GLU A 766 21.57 -29.50 1.83
N ARG A 767 21.71 -29.64 3.15
CA ARG A 767 22.71 -28.91 3.95
C ARG A 767 24.12 -29.52 3.90
N ARG A 768 24.34 -30.61 3.14
CA ARG A 768 25.69 -31.13 2.83
C ARG A 768 26.10 -30.86 1.39
N ILE A 769 26.43 -29.61 1.08
CA ILE A 769 27.37 -29.29 -0.01
C ILE A 769 28.77 -29.15 0.60
N ASP A 770 29.57 -30.21 0.51
CA ASP A 770 31.02 -30.16 0.72
C ASP A 770 31.67 -29.65 -0.58
N PRO A 771 32.54 -28.61 -0.57
CA PRO A 771 33.03 -27.98 -1.80
C PRO A 771 33.99 -28.81 -2.67
N ASP A 772 34.36 -30.04 -2.30
CA ASP A 772 35.42 -30.80 -2.96
C ASP A 772 35.17 -32.33 -3.01
N ASP A 773 34.49 -32.88 -4.04
CA ASP A 773 34.92 -34.13 -4.74
C ASP A 773 34.00 -34.55 -5.93
N PRO A 774 34.53 -35.12 -7.04
CA PRO A 774 33.75 -35.68 -8.15
C PRO A 774 33.72 -37.23 -8.19
N GLU A 775 32.69 -37.76 -8.88
CA GLU A 775 32.47 -39.14 -9.40
C GLU A 775 31.56 -40.12 -8.62
N VAL A 776 30.68 -40.74 -9.41
CA VAL A 776 29.51 -41.60 -9.12
C VAL A 776 29.84 -43.04 -9.55
N ASP A 777 29.37 -44.08 -8.83
CA ASP A 777 28.71 -45.26 -9.45
C ASP A 777 27.95 -46.23 -8.49
N ASP A 778 26.79 -46.67 -9.00
CA ASP A 778 26.10 -47.96 -8.99
C ASP A 778 25.33 -48.60 -7.80
N SER A 779 24.00 -48.67 -8.00
CA SER A 779 23.11 -49.86 -7.99
C SER A 779 22.49 -50.47 -6.71
N GLY A 780 21.15 -50.70 -6.73
CA GLY A 780 20.54 -51.95 -6.23
C GLY A 780 19.16 -51.92 -5.52
N PHE A 781 18.10 -52.26 -6.26
CA PHE A 781 16.71 -52.63 -5.88
C PHE A 781 16.52 -53.71 -4.77
N VAL A 782 15.33 -53.78 -4.11
CA VAL A 782 14.29 -54.86 -4.21
C VAL A 782 13.20 -54.80 -3.09
N LEU A 783 11.92 -54.91 -3.52
CA LEU A 783 10.63 -55.07 -2.79
C LEU A 783 10.45 -56.33 -1.90
N ASP A 784 9.48 -56.33 -0.96
CA ASP A 784 8.31 -57.27 -0.98
C ASP A 784 7.16 -56.92 0.01
N LYS A 785 5.97 -57.48 -0.27
CA LYS A 785 4.58 -57.19 0.16
C LYS A 785 4.11 -57.81 1.51
N ALA A 786 2.95 -57.32 2.02
CA ALA A 786 1.64 -58.04 2.08
C ALA A 786 0.82 -58.05 3.43
N VAL A 787 -0.41 -57.46 3.39
CA VAL A 787 -1.77 -58.07 3.62
C VAL A 787 -2.28 -58.42 5.06
N SER A 788 -3.33 -57.71 5.58
CA SER A 788 -4.78 -58.12 5.68
C SER A 788 -5.60 -57.61 6.90
N HIS A 789 -6.79 -57.05 6.60
CA HIS A 789 -8.18 -57.35 7.09
C HIS A 789 -8.80 -56.87 8.44
N ASP A 790 -10.01 -56.29 8.26
CA ASP A 790 -11.29 -56.42 8.99
C ASP A 790 -11.75 -55.39 10.08
N ALA A 791 -12.61 -54.46 9.63
CA ALA A 791 -14.05 -54.32 9.94
C ALA A 791 -14.60 -53.78 11.30
N GLN A 792 -15.03 -52.49 11.27
CA GLN A 792 -16.42 -51.98 11.35
C GLN A 792 -17.27 -51.99 12.66
N THR A 793 -17.84 -50.82 13.02
CA THR A 793 -19.30 -50.51 13.20
C THR A 793 -19.57 -49.15 13.89
N GLY A 794 -20.58 -48.37 13.43
CA GLY A 794 -21.34 -47.45 14.31
C GLY A 794 -21.79 -46.07 13.77
N LEU A 795 -22.98 -46.02 13.15
CA LEU A 795 -23.68 -44.86 12.57
C LEU A 795 -24.45 -43.94 13.56
N ASN A 796 -24.65 -42.67 13.10
CA ASN A 796 -25.85 -41.78 13.19
C ASN A 796 -25.85 -40.58 14.17
N SER A 797 -25.94 -39.36 13.60
CA SER A 797 -27.19 -38.57 13.54
C SER A 797 -27.02 -37.21 12.84
N ALA A 798 -27.87 -36.89 11.85
CA ALA A 798 -28.78 -35.73 11.87
C ALA A 798 -29.34 -35.44 10.46
N ARG A 799 -30.68 -35.35 10.38
CA ARG A 799 -31.47 -35.02 9.20
C ARG A 799 -31.95 -33.57 9.25
N SER A 800 -32.06 -33.01 8.05
CA SER A 800 -33.11 -32.10 7.56
C SER A 800 -32.82 -30.61 7.59
N ASN A 801 -32.66 -30.03 6.38
CA ASN A 801 -33.64 -29.05 5.91
C ASN A 801 -33.80 -29.08 4.38
N SER A 802 -35.07 -29.14 3.98
CA SER A 802 -35.56 -29.49 2.67
C SER A 802 -35.86 -28.25 1.85
N ASN A 803 -35.10 -28.02 0.78
CA ASN A 803 -35.52 -27.30 -0.44
C ASN A 803 -34.60 -27.60 -1.65
N ILE A 804 -33.46 -28.25 -1.44
CA ILE A 804 -32.54 -28.77 -2.48
C ILE A 804 -33.10 -30.05 -3.16
N TYR A 805 -34.07 -30.73 -2.53
CA TYR A 805 -34.57 -32.04 -2.95
C TYR A 805 -35.39 -32.08 -4.25
N ARG A 806 -35.75 -30.94 -4.86
CA ARG A 806 -36.45 -30.96 -6.17
C ARG A 806 -35.52 -31.08 -7.37
N ARG A 807 -34.24 -30.70 -7.25
CA ARG A 807 -33.26 -30.77 -8.36
C ARG A 807 -32.61 -32.15 -8.48
N LYS A 808 -32.48 -32.87 -7.36
CA LYS A 808 -31.89 -34.23 -7.31
C LYS A 808 -32.69 -35.28 -8.12
N ASN A 809 -34.01 -35.14 -8.19
CA ASN A 809 -34.86 -36.12 -8.88
C ASN A 809 -34.94 -35.95 -10.41
N GLN A 810 -34.61 -34.76 -10.95
CA GLN A 810 -34.66 -34.55 -12.41
C GLN A 810 -33.42 -35.10 -13.14
N LEU A 811 -32.26 -35.13 -12.49
CA LEU A 811 -31.04 -35.74 -13.05
C LEU A 811 -31.06 -37.27 -12.96
N ALA A 812 -31.57 -37.83 -11.85
CA ALA A 812 -31.71 -39.27 -11.68
C ALA A 812 -32.71 -39.92 -12.68
N GLU A 813 -33.80 -39.23 -13.03
CA GLU A 813 -34.75 -39.71 -14.06
C GLU A 813 -34.20 -39.64 -15.49
N ILE A 814 -33.24 -38.74 -15.75
CA ILE A 814 -32.57 -38.63 -17.06
C ILE A 814 -31.46 -39.69 -17.19
N LEU A 815 -30.74 -39.99 -16.10
CA LEU A 815 -29.71 -41.04 -16.03
C LEU A 815 -30.28 -42.45 -16.26
N ALA A 816 -31.52 -42.72 -15.86
CA ALA A 816 -32.17 -44.02 -16.09
C ALA A 816 -32.63 -44.28 -17.55
N GLN A 817 -32.59 -43.28 -18.44
CA GLN A 817 -33.12 -43.39 -19.81
C GLN A 817 -32.08 -43.42 -20.93
N LYS A 818 -30.82 -43.02 -20.68
CA LYS A 818 -29.84 -42.83 -21.76
C LYS A 818 -28.86 -43.97 -21.99
N GLU A 819 -28.45 -44.75 -21.00
CA GLU A 819 -27.60 -45.94 -21.18
C GLU A 819 -27.86 -46.99 -20.09
N PRO A 820 -28.43 -48.17 -20.41
CA PRO A 820 -28.75 -49.19 -19.41
C PRO A 820 -27.58 -50.14 -19.05
N GLU A 821 -26.40 -49.98 -19.66
CA GLU A 821 -25.30 -50.97 -19.55
C GLU A 821 -24.22 -50.65 -18.50
N LEU A 822 -24.30 -49.51 -17.79
CA LEU A 822 -23.36 -49.14 -16.71
C LEU A 822 -23.91 -49.33 -15.29
N LEU A 823 -25.16 -49.83 -15.15
CA LEU A 823 -25.86 -50.02 -13.86
C LEU A 823 -26.17 -51.50 -13.59
N SER A 824 -25.19 -52.39 -13.81
CA SER A 824 -25.33 -53.79 -13.41
C SER A 824 -24.03 -54.41 -12.90
N SER A 825 -23.68 -54.08 -11.66
CA SER A 825 -23.16 -55.08 -10.71
C SER A 825 -23.16 -54.48 -9.30
N GLU A 826 -24.11 -54.98 -8.51
CA GLU A 826 -24.01 -55.20 -7.07
C GLU A 826 -23.71 -53.99 -6.18
N ALA A 827 -24.81 -53.43 -5.68
CA ALA A 827 -24.87 -52.96 -4.31
C ALA A 827 -24.52 -54.13 -3.38
N ASP A 828 -23.37 -54.05 -2.72
CA ASP A 828 -23.07 -54.85 -1.53
C ASP A 828 -22.77 -53.90 -0.36
N ASP A 829 -23.44 -54.18 0.75
CA ASP A 829 -23.37 -53.45 1.99
C ASP A 829 -22.05 -53.80 2.69
N THR A 830 -21.27 -52.76 3.03
CA THR A 830 -20.37 -52.67 4.20
C THR A 830 -19.23 -53.68 4.37
N GLU A 831 -17.98 -53.20 4.28
CA GLU A 831 -16.91 -53.44 5.27
C GLU A 831 -15.87 -52.31 5.21
N SER A 832 -15.56 -51.72 6.37
CA SER A 832 -14.56 -50.66 6.54
C SER A 832 -13.21 -51.31 6.87
N GLU A 833 -12.22 -51.21 5.99
CA GLU A 833 -10.84 -51.56 6.31
C GLU A 833 -10.22 -50.44 7.17
N GLN A 834 -9.88 -50.77 8.42
CA GLN A 834 -8.93 -50.01 9.24
C GLN A 834 -7.52 -50.21 8.65
N PHE A 835 -6.89 -49.14 8.18
CA PHE A 835 -5.44 -49.12 7.98
C PHE A 835 -4.76 -48.79 9.32
N GLU A 836 -3.95 -49.72 9.83
CA GLU A 836 -2.91 -49.39 10.81
C GLU A 836 -1.89 -48.49 10.09
N LEU A 837 -1.91 -47.19 10.41
CA LEU A 837 -0.97 -46.19 9.91
C LEU A 837 0.34 -46.31 10.72
N GLU A 838 1.44 -46.63 10.05
CA GLU A 838 2.78 -46.40 10.59
C GLU A 838 2.97 -44.88 10.81
N GLU A 839 3.58 -44.52 11.95
CA GLU A 839 3.87 -43.13 12.35
C GLU A 839 4.63 -42.40 11.25
N THR A 840 4.00 -41.39 10.62
CA THR A 840 4.56 -40.60 9.51
C THR A 840 4.47 -39.09 9.81
N ASN A 841 5.48 -38.34 9.36
CA ASN A 841 5.73 -36.94 9.68
C ASN A 841 4.57 -36.00 9.28
N GLU A 842 4.01 -35.29 10.27
CA GLU A 842 2.85 -34.39 10.16
C GLU A 842 3.27 -32.97 9.73
N VAL A 843 2.67 -32.42 8.65
CA VAL A 843 2.81 -31.00 8.23
C VAL A 843 1.60 -30.22 8.74
N SER A 844 1.82 -29.28 9.67
CA SER A 844 0.74 -28.47 10.26
C SER A 844 0.18 -27.44 9.28
N ARG A 845 -1.12 -27.11 9.40
CA ARG A 845 -1.79 -26.03 8.66
C ARG A 845 -1.01 -24.72 8.71
N ASP A 846 -0.53 -24.33 9.89
CA ASP A 846 0.18 -23.06 10.08
C ASP A 846 1.49 -23.02 9.30
N SER A 847 2.23 -24.13 9.27
CA SER A 847 3.46 -24.25 8.45
C SER A 847 3.18 -24.18 6.96
N LEU A 848 2.06 -24.75 6.50
CA LEU A 848 1.66 -24.66 5.10
C LEU A 848 1.30 -23.21 4.74
N VAL A 849 0.48 -22.54 5.56
CA VAL A 849 0.09 -21.14 5.35
C VAL A 849 1.32 -20.22 5.36
N GLU A 850 2.25 -20.44 6.29
CA GLU A 850 3.50 -19.68 6.34
C GLU A 850 4.32 -19.82 5.05
N GLU A 851 4.41 -21.01 4.48
CA GLU A 851 5.14 -21.23 3.22
C GLU A 851 4.46 -20.54 2.03
N VAL A 852 3.12 -20.49 2.04
CA VAL A 852 2.33 -19.71 1.07
C VAL A 852 2.61 -18.21 1.21
N GLU A 853 2.64 -17.68 2.43
CA GLU A 853 2.94 -16.27 2.70
C GLU A 853 4.40 -15.91 2.31
N ASN A 854 5.34 -16.81 2.56
CA ASN A 854 6.74 -16.66 2.18
C ASN A 854 6.90 -16.61 0.65
N LEU A 855 6.29 -17.55 -0.08
CA LEU A 855 6.24 -17.52 -1.54
C LEU A 855 5.61 -16.22 -2.05
N TRP A 856 4.49 -15.81 -1.44
CA TRP A 856 3.77 -14.59 -1.83
C TRP A 856 4.61 -13.32 -1.62
N ARG A 857 5.41 -13.25 -0.55
CA ARG A 857 6.31 -12.12 -0.28
C ARG A 857 7.51 -12.10 -1.24
N GLU A 858 8.13 -13.25 -1.49
CA GLU A 858 9.35 -13.32 -2.30
C GLU A 858 9.06 -13.19 -3.80
N ILE A 859 7.93 -13.72 -4.29
CA ILE A 859 7.55 -13.58 -5.70
C ILE A 859 7.28 -12.11 -6.10
N GLN A 860 6.99 -11.24 -5.13
CA GLN A 860 6.78 -9.80 -5.34
C GLN A 860 8.05 -8.96 -5.40
N LYS A 861 9.23 -9.58 -5.28
CA LYS A 861 10.53 -8.92 -5.41
C LYS A 861 11.17 -9.28 -6.77
N PRO A 862 10.73 -8.66 -7.89
CA PRO A 862 11.31 -8.96 -9.20
C PRO A 862 12.79 -8.57 -9.22
N GLY A 863 13.67 -9.56 -9.40
CA GLY A 863 15.13 -9.38 -9.41
C GLY A 863 15.91 -10.37 -8.54
N THR A 864 15.21 -11.21 -7.76
CA THR A 864 15.81 -12.28 -6.94
C THR A 864 15.13 -13.63 -7.23
N ASP A 865 15.93 -14.70 -7.28
CA ASP A 865 15.43 -16.07 -7.49
C ASP A 865 15.02 -16.78 -6.18
N THR A 866 14.93 -16.04 -5.07
CA THR A 866 14.58 -16.55 -3.73
C THR A 866 13.20 -17.18 -3.66
N HIS A 867 12.28 -16.76 -4.54
CA HIS A 867 10.94 -17.34 -4.65
C HIS A 867 10.97 -18.82 -5.08
N LEU A 868 11.99 -19.28 -5.82
CA LEU A 868 12.09 -20.65 -6.31
C LEU A 868 12.16 -21.67 -5.17
N GLN A 869 12.81 -21.33 -4.05
CA GLN A 869 12.97 -22.22 -2.89
C GLN A 869 11.62 -22.53 -2.22
N TYR A 870 10.84 -21.49 -1.91
CA TYR A 870 9.51 -21.63 -1.30
C TYR A 870 8.52 -22.28 -2.28
N SER A 871 8.71 -21.97 -3.56
CA SER A 871 7.93 -22.53 -4.65
C SER A 871 8.12 -24.05 -4.79
N ASP A 872 9.37 -24.52 -4.72
CA ASP A 872 9.72 -25.94 -4.78
C ASP A 872 9.23 -26.72 -3.56
N ARG A 873 9.34 -26.15 -2.36
CA ARG A 873 8.79 -26.78 -1.16
C ARG A 873 7.27 -26.96 -1.22
N LEU A 874 6.55 -25.94 -1.70
CA LEU A 874 5.11 -26.07 -1.91
C LEU A 874 4.77 -27.06 -3.03
N TYR A 875 5.61 -27.14 -4.08
CA TYR A 875 5.48 -28.15 -5.12
C TYR A 875 5.62 -29.57 -4.53
N ASP A 876 6.64 -29.80 -3.70
CA ASP A 876 6.91 -31.06 -3.00
C ASP A 876 5.76 -31.48 -2.09
N LEU A 877 5.17 -30.52 -1.38
CA LEU A 877 4.09 -30.77 -0.42
C LEU A 877 2.76 -31.04 -1.11
N LEU A 878 2.43 -30.25 -2.15
CA LEU A 878 1.08 -30.22 -2.71
C LEU A 878 0.95 -30.96 -4.02
N ILE A 879 2.00 -30.97 -4.85
CA ILE A 879 1.91 -31.45 -6.24
C ILE A 879 2.62 -32.78 -6.42
N ARG A 880 3.87 -32.93 -5.96
CA ARG A 880 4.63 -34.17 -6.15
C ARG A 880 3.90 -35.43 -5.66
N PRO A 881 3.16 -35.42 -4.52
CA PRO A 881 2.38 -36.58 -4.09
C PRO A 881 1.25 -36.94 -5.06
N ILE A 882 0.66 -35.94 -5.72
CA ILE A 882 -0.38 -36.13 -6.74
C ILE A 882 0.23 -36.82 -7.97
N GLU A 883 1.38 -36.33 -8.44
CA GLU A 883 2.07 -36.89 -9.61
C GLU A 883 2.49 -38.35 -9.37
N ALA A 884 3.07 -38.63 -8.20
CA ALA A 884 3.44 -39.98 -7.80
C ALA A 884 2.23 -40.95 -7.77
N LYS A 885 1.07 -40.47 -7.32
CA LYS A 885 -0.16 -41.27 -7.32
C LYS A 885 -0.73 -41.50 -8.72
N PHE A 886 -0.62 -40.53 -9.61
CA PHE A 886 -0.98 -40.75 -11.02
C PHE A 886 -0.12 -41.85 -11.64
N GLU A 887 1.19 -41.86 -11.36
CA GLU A 887 2.08 -42.93 -11.82
C GLU A 887 1.75 -44.29 -11.20
N GLU A 888 1.53 -44.35 -9.89
CA GLU A 888 1.21 -45.59 -9.16
C GLU A 888 -0.09 -46.24 -9.67
N GLU A 889 -1.13 -45.44 -9.90
CA GLU A 889 -2.42 -45.93 -10.39
C GLU A 889 -2.48 -46.12 -11.92
N GLY A 890 -1.40 -45.81 -12.64
CA GLY A 890 -1.35 -45.88 -14.11
C GLY A 890 -2.28 -44.87 -14.79
N ILE A 891 -2.56 -43.74 -14.13
CA ILE A 891 -3.34 -42.64 -14.66
C ILE A 891 -2.43 -41.78 -15.53
N GLU A 892 -2.51 -41.98 -16.84
CA GLU A 892 -1.68 -41.26 -17.79
C GLU A 892 -2.36 -40.01 -18.36
N ASN A 893 -1.54 -39.02 -18.74
CA ASN A 893 -1.93 -37.86 -19.55
C ASN A 893 -2.85 -36.82 -18.88
N ILE A 894 -2.95 -36.77 -17.55
CA ILE A 894 -3.61 -35.63 -16.87
C ILE A 894 -2.88 -34.33 -17.25
N ASN A 895 -3.63 -33.34 -17.72
CA ASN A 895 -3.07 -32.07 -18.18
C ASN A 895 -3.84 -30.84 -17.67
N THR A 896 -4.88 -31.04 -16.86
CA THR A 896 -5.69 -29.98 -16.26
C THR A 896 -5.98 -30.30 -14.80
N LEU A 897 -5.64 -29.39 -13.89
CA LEU A 897 -5.89 -29.51 -12.45
C LEU A 897 -6.88 -28.44 -11.99
N LEU A 898 -7.98 -28.88 -11.37
CA LEU A 898 -8.99 -28.00 -10.78
C LEU A 898 -8.80 -28.00 -9.26
N PHE A 899 -8.30 -26.91 -8.70
CA PHE A 899 -8.01 -26.79 -7.27
C PHE A 899 -9.21 -26.26 -6.49
N SER A 900 -9.67 -27.06 -5.53
CA SER A 900 -10.69 -26.68 -4.54
C SER A 900 -10.02 -26.64 -3.18
N MET A 901 -9.61 -25.44 -2.75
CA MET A 901 -8.80 -25.25 -1.54
C MET A 901 -9.62 -24.55 -0.45
N GLU A 902 -9.24 -24.76 0.81
CA GLU A 902 -9.82 -24.04 1.95
C GLU A 902 -9.30 -22.59 2.08
N SER A 903 -9.85 -21.85 3.05
CA SER A 903 -9.44 -20.49 3.40
C SER A 903 -7.94 -20.38 3.67
N GLY A 904 -7.31 -19.30 3.22
CA GLY A 904 -5.86 -19.06 3.34
C GLY A 904 -5.02 -19.72 2.23
N LEU A 905 -5.39 -20.90 1.73
CA LEU A 905 -4.64 -21.61 0.67
C LEU A 905 -5.03 -21.17 -0.75
N ARG A 906 -6.14 -20.42 -0.91
CA ARG A 906 -6.59 -19.93 -2.23
C ARG A 906 -5.72 -18.82 -2.83
N LEU A 907 -4.82 -18.25 -2.04
CA LEU A 907 -3.90 -17.18 -2.47
C LEU A 907 -2.58 -17.71 -3.06
N ILE A 908 -2.39 -19.04 -3.09
CA ILE A 908 -1.21 -19.66 -3.69
C ILE A 908 -1.13 -19.27 -5.17
N PRO A 909 0.01 -18.70 -5.64
CA PRO A 909 0.25 -18.50 -7.06
C PRO A 909 0.59 -19.84 -7.72
N LEU A 910 -0.41 -20.73 -7.84
CA LEU A 910 -0.25 -22.12 -8.27
C LEU A 910 0.57 -22.26 -9.55
N ALA A 911 0.38 -21.33 -10.50
CA ALA A 911 1.11 -21.33 -11.77
C ALA A 911 2.63 -21.15 -11.62
N ALA A 912 3.08 -20.49 -10.55
CA ALA A 912 4.48 -20.26 -10.22
C ALA A 912 5.08 -21.30 -9.29
N LEU A 913 4.34 -22.34 -8.86
CA LEU A 913 4.93 -23.48 -8.16
C LEU A 913 5.98 -24.13 -9.05
N TYR A 914 7.22 -24.25 -8.59
CA TYR A 914 8.39 -24.61 -9.38
C TYR A 914 8.86 -25.99 -8.96
N ASP A 915 9.15 -26.87 -9.90
CA ASP A 915 9.72 -28.18 -9.62
C ASP A 915 11.19 -28.18 -9.98
N SER A 916 12.05 -28.18 -8.96
CA SER A 916 13.49 -28.20 -9.11
C SER A 916 14.01 -29.50 -9.75
N GLU A 917 13.28 -30.61 -9.66
CA GLU A 917 13.68 -31.89 -10.26
C GLU A 917 13.59 -31.86 -11.80
N THR A 918 12.69 -31.03 -12.35
CA THR A 918 12.48 -30.92 -13.80
C THR A 918 12.86 -29.56 -14.38
N ASP A 919 13.19 -28.57 -13.54
CA ASP A 919 13.40 -27.16 -13.92
C ASP A 919 12.19 -26.58 -14.64
N GLN A 920 11.00 -26.84 -14.09
CA GLN A 920 9.72 -26.44 -14.69
C GLN A 920 8.74 -25.88 -13.67
N TYR A 921 8.06 -24.80 -14.02
CA TYR A 921 6.89 -24.33 -13.27
C TYR A 921 5.68 -25.23 -13.51
N LEU A 922 4.73 -25.25 -12.57
CA LEU A 922 3.51 -26.07 -12.63
C LEU A 922 2.69 -25.74 -13.88
N THR A 923 2.68 -24.49 -14.32
CA THR A 923 2.02 -24.07 -15.56
C THR A 923 2.67 -24.66 -16.82
N GLU A 924 3.94 -25.08 -16.78
CA GLU A 924 4.60 -25.78 -17.88
C GLU A 924 4.12 -27.23 -18.02
N LYS A 925 3.58 -27.81 -16.93
CA LYS A 925 3.08 -29.19 -16.87
C LYS A 925 1.55 -29.26 -17.00
N TYR A 926 0.82 -28.42 -16.27
CA TYR A 926 -0.63 -28.49 -16.14
C TYR A 926 -1.32 -27.16 -16.46
N ARG A 927 -2.54 -27.27 -16.97
CA ARG A 927 -3.51 -26.19 -17.01
C ARG A 927 -4.18 -26.08 -15.66
N ILE A 928 -4.26 -24.87 -15.10
CA ILE A 928 -4.70 -24.66 -13.73
C ILE A 928 -6.00 -23.86 -13.71
N SER A 929 -6.93 -24.26 -12.84
CA SER A 929 -8.08 -23.43 -12.48
C SER A 929 -8.44 -23.61 -11.02
N VAL A 930 -8.81 -22.52 -10.34
CA VAL A 930 -9.27 -22.53 -8.95
C VAL A 930 -10.81 -22.55 -8.94
N ILE A 931 -11.42 -23.45 -8.16
CA ILE A 931 -12.87 -23.58 -8.04
C ILE A 931 -13.31 -23.42 -6.58
N PRO A 932 -14.41 -22.69 -6.30
CA PRO A 932 -14.93 -22.58 -4.92
C PRO A 932 -15.41 -23.93 -4.36
N ASN A 933 -16.12 -24.69 -5.21
CA ASN A 933 -16.54 -26.07 -4.98
C ASN A 933 -17.01 -26.67 -6.31
N PHE A 934 -16.99 -27.99 -6.45
CA PHE A 934 -17.37 -28.66 -7.69
C PHE A 934 -18.88 -28.62 -7.99
N GLU A 935 -19.78 -28.65 -6.98
CA GLU A 935 -21.23 -28.68 -7.21
C GLU A 935 -21.77 -27.42 -7.91
N SER A 936 -21.11 -26.28 -7.68
CA SER A 936 -21.45 -25.00 -8.29
C SER A 936 -20.86 -24.80 -9.69
N LEU A 937 -20.01 -25.72 -10.16
CA LEU A 937 -19.29 -25.59 -11.41
C LEU A 937 -20.21 -25.86 -12.61
N ASP A 938 -20.28 -24.90 -13.53
CA ASP A 938 -20.89 -25.14 -14.84
C ASP A 938 -19.90 -25.84 -15.77
N ILE A 939 -20.03 -27.15 -15.88
CA ILE A 939 -19.17 -28.02 -16.69
C ILE A 939 -19.54 -28.04 -18.19
N ARG A 940 -20.56 -27.28 -18.60
CA ARG A 940 -20.96 -27.23 -20.02
C ARG A 940 -19.92 -26.45 -20.81
N ARG A 941 -19.29 -27.12 -21.77
CA ARG A 941 -18.31 -26.52 -22.69
C ARG A 941 -18.88 -25.30 -23.41
N SER A 942 -18.05 -24.27 -23.53
CA SER A 942 -18.31 -23.10 -24.36
C SER A 942 -17.16 -22.87 -25.34
N ASP A 943 -17.43 -22.89 -26.64
CA ASP A 943 -16.43 -22.54 -27.65
C ASP A 943 -16.26 -21.01 -27.69
N LEU A 944 -15.23 -20.51 -26.98
CA LEU A 944 -14.90 -19.10 -26.94
C LEU A 944 -14.07 -18.63 -28.14
N THR A 945 -13.61 -19.51 -29.03
CA THR A 945 -12.79 -19.09 -30.19
C THR A 945 -13.54 -18.18 -31.15
N LYS A 946 -14.88 -18.16 -31.07
CA LYS A 946 -15.78 -17.31 -31.89
C LYS A 946 -16.72 -16.44 -31.06
N ALA A 947 -16.44 -16.30 -29.76
CA ALA A 947 -17.27 -15.52 -28.85
C ALA A 947 -17.24 -14.03 -29.19
N ASP A 948 -18.36 -13.36 -28.98
CA ASP A 948 -18.41 -11.90 -29.04
C ASP A 948 -17.93 -11.31 -27.70
N VAL A 949 -17.16 -10.22 -27.79
CA VAL A 949 -16.49 -9.56 -26.67
C VAL A 949 -17.07 -8.18 -26.44
N LEU A 950 -17.46 -7.90 -25.19
CA LEU A 950 -17.69 -6.54 -24.71
C LEU A 950 -16.42 -6.08 -23.97
N ALA A 951 -15.61 -5.25 -24.62
CA ALA A 951 -14.36 -4.74 -24.08
C ALA A 951 -14.56 -3.31 -23.56
N MET A 952 -14.35 -3.12 -22.27
CA MET A 952 -14.61 -1.85 -21.60
C MET A 952 -13.35 -1.38 -20.89
N GLY A 953 -13.04 -0.10 -21.00
CA GLY A 953 -11.87 0.44 -20.33
C GLY A 953 -11.98 1.91 -19.98
N ILE A 954 -11.41 2.26 -18.84
CA ILE A 954 -11.34 3.63 -18.34
C ILE A 954 -9.87 3.99 -18.23
N SER A 955 -9.42 4.93 -19.07
CA SER A 955 -8.04 5.44 -19.02
C SER A 955 -7.93 6.72 -18.19
N GLU A 956 -9.06 7.40 -17.99
CA GLU A 956 -9.17 8.68 -17.31
C GLU A 956 -10.27 8.61 -16.26
N PHE A 957 -10.00 9.17 -15.09
CA PHE A 957 -10.93 9.14 -13.97
C PHE A 957 -11.31 10.55 -13.57
N GLN A 958 -12.58 10.76 -13.20
CA GLN A 958 -13.09 12.08 -12.80
C GLN A 958 -12.43 12.60 -11.51
N ASN A 959 -11.92 11.68 -10.69
CA ASN A 959 -11.12 11.95 -9.49
C ASN A 959 -9.71 11.41 -9.71
N SER A 960 -8.94 12.06 -10.60
CA SER A 960 -7.57 11.63 -10.96
C SER A 960 -6.61 11.59 -9.77
N ASP A 961 -6.94 12.30 -8.69
CA ASP A 961 -6.16 12.37 -7.45
C ASP A 961 -6.25 11.05 -6.65
N ILE A 962 -7.37 10.32 -6.76
CA ILE A 962 -7.58 9.00 -6.11
C ILE A 962 -7.21 7.84 -7.05
N TYR A 963 -7.43 8.02 -8.36
CA TYR A 963 -7.26 6.98 -9.36
C TYR A 963 -6.36 7.48 -10.50
N PRO A 964 -5.07 7.10 -10.52
CA PRO A 964 -4.14 7.58 -11.54
C PRO A 964 -4.56 7.11 -12.94
N PRO A 965 -4.27 7.87 -14.01
CA PRO A 965 -4.61 7.47 -15.36
C PRO A 965 -4.00 6.12 -15.76
N LEU A 966 -4.82 5.24 -16.36
CA LEU A 966 -4.37 3.96 -16.88
C LEU A 966 -4.01 4.11 -18.37
N SER A 967 -2.75 4.44 -18.61
CA SER A 967 -2.23 4.86 -19.91
C SER A 967 -2.18 3.74 -20.97
N ALA A 968 -2.14 2.48 -20.54
CA ALA A 968 -2.10 1.32 -21.43
C ALA A 968 -3.50 0.84 -21.85
N VAL A 969 -4.56 1.18 -21.10
CA VAL A 969 -5.94 0.75 -21.37
C VAL A 969 -6.41 1.07 -22.80
N PRO A 970 -6.13 2.24 -23.38
CA PRO A 970 -6.48 2.50 -24.78
C PRO A 970 -5.79 1.54 -25.76
N LEU A 971 -4.53 1.19 -25.50
CA LEU A 971 -3.79 0.21 -26.31
C LEU A 971 -4.35 -1.20 -26.11
N GLU A 972 -4.74 -1.54 -24.89
CA GLU A 972 -5.35 -2.82 -24.54
C GLU A 972 -6.64 -3.07 -25.33
N LEU A 973 -7.60 -2.14 -25.28
CA LEU A 973 -8.87 -2.28 -26.02
C LEU A 973 -8.64 -2.35 -27.53
N LYS A 974 -7.70 -1.56 -28.05
CA LYS A 974 -7.32 -1.58 -29.47
C LYS A 974 -6.72 -2.93 -29.87
N LEU A 975 -5.85 -3.48 -29.03
CA LEU A 975 -5.21 -4.78 -29.23
C LEU A 975 -6.23 -5.92 -29.20
N ILE A 976 -7.13 -5.93 -28.21
CA ILE A 976 -8.21 -6.90 -28.13
C ILE A 976 -9.00 -6.90 -29.44
N GLN A 977 -9.40 -5.73 -29.91
CA GLN A 977 -10.13 -5.63 -31.17
C GLN A 977 -9.30 -6.11 -32.37
N ASN A 978 -8.04 -5.72 -32.49
CA ASN A 978 -7.19 -6.09 -33.63
C ASN A 978 -6.94 -7.60 -33.69
N ILE A 979 -6.60 -8.21 -32.54
CA ILE A 979 -6.32 -9.64 -32.41
C ILE A 979 -7.60 -10.44 -32.65
N TRP A 980 -8.72 -10.04 -32.04
CA TRP A 980 -9.95 -10.81 -32.09
C TRP A 980 -10.69 -10.69 -33.43
N ASN A 981 -10.66 -9.52 -34.08
CA ASN A 981 -11.25 -9.32 -35.40
C ASN A 981 -10.34 -9.83 -36.55
N GLY A 982 -9.12 -10.30 -36.26
CA GLY A 982 -8.20 -10.87 -37.25
C GLY A 982 -7.47 -9.84 -38.14
N ASN A 983 -7.30 -8.61 -37.68
CA ASN A 983 -6.58 -7.54 -38.37
C ASN A 983 -5.13 -7.43 -37.84
N THR A 984 -4.30 -8.44 -38.07
CA THR A 984 -2.84 -8.33 -37.78
C THR A 984 -2.08 -7.99 -39.07
N ASN A 985 -1.49 -6.79 -39.12
CA ASN A 985 -0.59 -6.36 -40.20
C ASN A 985 0.84 -6.93 -40.07
N GLY A 986 1.01 -8.07 -39.41
CA GLY A 986 2.31 -8.68 -39.14
C GLY A 986 2.36 -10.17 -39.45
N GLY A 987 2.99 -10.53 -40.56
CA GLY A 987 3.79 -11.76 -40.74
C GLY A 987 3.12 -13.14 -40.75
N ASP A 988 2.22 -13.45 -39.82
CA ASP A 988 1.81 -14.83 -39.56
C ASP A 988 0.52 -15.17 -40.30
N THR A 989 0.68 -15.87 -41.42
CA THR A 989 -0.35 -16.11 -42.46
C THR A 989 -1.19 -17.38 -42.23
N GLU A 990 -1.48 -17.73 -40.97
CA GLU A 990 -2.30 -18.92 -40.65
C GLU A 990 -3.64 -18.65 -39.94
N PHE A 991 -4.00 -17.39 -39.65
CA PHE A 991 -5.36 -17.09 -39.17
C PHE A 991 -6.33 -16.96 -40.34
N GLU A 992 -7.14 -18.00 -40.58
CA GLU A 992 -8.23 -17.98 -41.55
C GLU A 992 -9.19 -16.80 -41.29
N GLN A 993 -9.30 -15.89 -42.27
CA GLN A 993 -10.19 -14.71 -42.30
C GLN A 993 -11.69 -15.07 -42.42
N SER A 994 -12.20 -16.05 -41.67
CA SER A 994 -13.59 -16.50 -41.82
C SER A 994 -14.38 -16.72 -40.52
N SER A 995 -14.04 -16.00 -39.44
CA SER A 995 -14.83 -16.04 -38.20
C SER A 995 -15.55 -14.71 -37.97
N ASN A 996 -16.87 -14.77 -37.90
CA ASN A 996 -17.81 -13.69 -37.60
C ASN A 996 -17.69 -13.25 -36.12
N ARG A 997 -16.49 -12.81 -35.69
CA ARG A 997 -16.18 -12.35 -34.33
C ARG A 997 -16.49 -10.86 -34.20
N PHE A 998 -17.26 -10.48 -33.18
CA PHE A 998 -17.59 -9.09 -32.91
C PHE A 998 -17.01 -8.61 -31.57
N VAL A 999 -16.36 -7.45 -31.59
CA VAL A 999 -15.89 -6.74 -30.40
C VAL A 999 -16.59 -5.38 -30.31
N GLU A 1000 -17.40 -5.19 -29.27
CA GLU A 1000 -17.93 -3.88 -28.90
C GLU A 1000 -17.00 -3.25 -27.88
N VAL A 1001 -16.54 -2.03 -28.16
CA VAL A 1001 -15.66 -1.26 -27.27
C VAL A 1001 -16.47 -0.16 -26.59
N LYS A 1002 -16.34 -0.03 -25.27
CA LYS A 1002 -16.82 1.11 -24.48
C LYS A 1002 -15.63 1.75 -23.76
N SER A 1003 -15.42 3.04 -23.94
CA SER A 1003 -14.33 3.78 -23.31
C SER A 1003 -14.86 4.88 -22.39
N ASN A 1004 -14.12 5.19 -21.32
CA ASN A 1004 -14.34 6.35 -20.45
C ASN A 1004 -15.83 6.61 -20.17
N GLN A 1005 -16.41 7.72 -20.67
CA GLN A 1005 -17.79 8.15 -20.47
C GLN A 1005 -18.85 7.09 -20.83
N GLN A 1006 -18.49 6.11 -21.64
CA GLN A 1006 -19.36 5.04 -22.06
C GLN A 1006 -19.38 3.86 -21.08
N VAL A 1007 -18.43 3.76 -20.15
CA VAL A 1007 -18.33 2.68 -19.16
C VAL A 1007 -19.16 3.03 -17.92
N THR A 1008 -20.48 3.09 -18.09
CA THR A 1008 -21.44 3.31 -17.01
C THR A 1008 -22.26 2.06 -16.74
N LEU A 1009 -22.81 1.94 -15.53
CA LEU A 1009 -23.62 0.78 -15.13
C LEU A 1009 -24.79 0.51 -16.09
N ASP A 1010 -25.47 1.58 -16.53
CA ASP A 1010 -26.58 1.45 -17.46
C ASP A 1010 -26.13 1.04 -18.87
N ASN A 1011 -24.96 1.50 -19.33
CA ASN A 1011 -24.42 1.08 -20.62
C ASN A 1011 -23.98 -0.39 -20.60
N VAL A 1012 -23.40 -0.86 -19.50
CA VAL A 1012 -23.08 -2.29 -19.29
C VAL A 1012 -24.35 -3.14 -19.40
N ARG A 1013 -25.42 -2.73 -18.70
CA ARG A 1013 -26.71 -3.43 -18.73
C ARG A 1013 -27.36 -3.41 -20.12
N ASN A 1014 -27.33 -2.26 -20.81
CA ASN A 1014 -27.91 -2.11 -22.13
C ASN A 1014 -27.16 -2.94 -23.18
N ALA A 1015 -25.82 -2.90 -23.19
CA ALA A 1015 -25.00 -3.69 -24.11
C ALA A 1015 -25.29 -5.20 -23.94
N ARG A 1016 -25.40 -5.69 -22.71
CA ARG A 1016 -25.74 -7.09 -22.40
C ARG A 1016 -27.17 -7.49 -22.76
N ARG A 1017 -28.12 -6.56 -22.63
CA ARG A 1017 -29.52 -6.77 -23.05
C ARG A 1017 -29.64 -6.86 -24.56
N ASP A 1018 -28.93 -5.98 -25.26
CA ASP A 1018 -29.08 -5.80 -26.70
C ASP A 1018 -28.25 -6.84 -27.49
N HIS A 1019 -27.11 -7.28 -26.93
CA HIS A 1019 -26.26 -8.31 -27.54
C HIS A 1019 -25.69 -9.32 -26.50
N PRO A 1020 -25.80 -10.63 -26.76
CA PRO A 1020 -25.43 -11.70 -25.82
C PRO A 1020 -23.91 -11.97 -25.74
N PHE A 1021 -23.09 -10.97 -25.38
CA PHE A 1021 -21.63 -11.13 -25.23
C PHE A 1021 -21.23 -12.31 -24.31
N GLN A 1022 -20.40 -13.23 -24.80
CA GLN A 1022 -19.94 -14.36 -23.98
C GLN A 1022 -18.71 -13.99 -23.16
N ILE A 1023 -17.93 -13.02 -23.64
CA ILE A 1023 -16.76 -12.48 -22.95
C ILE A 1023 -17.05 -11.03 -22.57
N VAL A 1024 -16.84 -10.70 -21.30
CA VAL A 1024 -16.85 -9.31 -20.81
C VAL A 1024 -15.46 -9.01 -20.28
N HIS A 1025 -14.86 -7.94 -20.76
CA HIS A 1025 -13.55 -7.48 -20.35
C HIS A 1025 -13.65 -6.07 -19.79
N LEU A 1026 -13.05 -5.85 -18.62
CA LEU A 1026 -13.10 -4.61 -17.90
C LEU A 1026 -11.69 -4.21 -17.45
N ALA A 1027 -11.19 -3.11 -18.00
CA ALA A 1027 -9.89 -2.52 -17.68
C ALA A 1027 -10.06 -1.18 -16.94
N THR A 1028 -9.88 -1.20 -15.62
CA THR A 1028 -10.17 -0.06 -14.72
C THR A 1028 -9.49 -0.27 -13.37
N HIS A 1029 -9.60 0.69 -12.45
CA HIS A 1029 -9.19 0.48 -11.05
C HIS A 1029 -10.21 -0.35 -10.27
N ALA A 1030 -9.71 -1.26 -9.46
CA ALA A 1030 -10.47 -1.97 -8.45
C ALA A 1030 -9.71 -1.87 -7.12
N ASN A 1031 -10.43 -1.63 -6.02
CA ASN A 1031 -9.85 -1.61 -4.68
C ASN A 1031 -10.55 -2.69 -3.84
N PHE A 1032 -9.77 -3.59 -3.25
CA PHE A 1032 -10.25 -4.61 -2.33
C PHE A 1032 -9.70 -4.34 -0.93
N SER A 1033 -10.60 -4.10 0.03
CA SER A 1033 -10.27 -3.85 1.44
C SER A 1033 -10.43 -5.15 2.24
N ALA A 1034 -9.33 -5.67 2.80
CA ALA A 1034 -9.38 -6.78 3.74
C ALA A 1034 -10.10 -6.35 5.04
N GLY A 1035 -11.05 -7.14 5.54
CA GLY A 1035 -11.81 -6.88 6.76
C GLY A 1035 -13.20 -6.26 6.55
N SER A 1036 -13.48 -5.60 5.41
CA SER A 1036 -14.79 -5.01 5.10
C SER A 1036 -15.12 -5.14 3.62
N VAL A 1037 -15.78 -6.25 3.27
CA VAL A 1037 -16.27 -6.57 1.92
C VAL A 1037 -17.16 -5.46 1.34
N SER A 1038 -17.85 -4.70 2.21
CA SER A 1038 -18.71 -3.57 1.82
C SER A 1038 -17.96 -2.36 1.25
N ASP A 1039 -16.67 -2.22 1.54
CA ASP A 1039 -15.85 -1.06 1.11
C ASP A 1039 -15.08 -1.33 -0.19
N SER A 1040 -14.99 -2.60 -0.58
CA SER A 1040 -14.36 -3.04 -1.82
C SER A 1040 -15.20 -2.65 -3.04
N LYS A 1041 -14.57 -2.10 -4.07
CA LYS A 1041 -15.27 -1.43 -5.18
C LYS A 1041 -14.53 -1.47 -6.53
N ILE A 1042 -15.27 -1.66 -7.61
CA ILE A 1042 -14.79 -1.44 -8.99
C ILE A 1042 -15.17 -0.03 -9.43
N GLN A 1043 -14.22 0.73 -9.96
CA GLN A 1043 -14.47 2.06 -10.51
C GLN A 1043 -15.10 1.95 -11.91
N LEU A 1044 -16.31 2.49 -12.09
CA LEU A 1044 -16.90 2.80 -13.39
C LEU A 1044 -16.78 4.30 -13.66
N TRP A 1045 -17.25 4.78 -14.81
CA TRP A 1045 -17.14 6.20 -15.14
C TRP A 1045 -17.95 7.12 -14.23
N ASP A 1046 -19.18 6.70 -13.90
CA ASP A 1046 -20.18 7.51 -13.20
C ASP A 1046 -20.39 7.10 -11.73
N THR A 1047 -19.90 5.92 -11.35
CA THR A 1047 -20.13 5.33 -10.02
C THR A 1047 -19.04 4.33 -9.70
N THR A 1048 -19.01 3.88 -8.45
CA THR A 1048 -18.33 2.64 -8.08
C THR A 1048 -19.34 1.51 -7.97
N LEU A 1049 -18.91 0.28 -8.26
CA LEU A 1049 -19.67 -0.95 -8.02
C LEU A 1049 -19.16 -1.59 -6.73
N PRO A 1050 -19.86 -1.42 -5.59
CA PRO A 1050 -19.47 -2.04 -4.33
C PRO A 1050 -19.73 -3.55 -4.34
N LEU A 1051 -18.92 -4.29 -3.59
CA LEU A 1051 -18.94 -5.76 -3.48
C LEU A 1051 -20.04 -6.26 -2.54
N ASN A 1052 -21.31 -6.09 -2.94
CA ASN A 1052 -22.44 -6.73 -2.27
C ASN A 1052 -23.29 -7.58 -3.24
N ALA A 1053 -23.74 -8.75 -2.79
CA ALA A 1053 -24.49 -9.71 -3.59
C ALA A 1053 -25.81 -9.12 -4.15
N LEU A 1054 -26.44 -8.20 -3.41
CA LEU A 1054 -27.68 -7.53 -3.79
C LEU A 1054 -27.51 -6.63 -5.02
N GLN A 1055 -26.38 -5.95 -5.20
CA GLN A 1055 -26.11 -5.10 -6.36
C GLN A 1055 -25.56 -5.89 -7.55
N ILE A 1056 -24.83 -6.98 -7.32
CA ILE A 1056 -24.35 -7.85 -8.42
C ILE A 1056 -25.52 -8.51 -9.16
N ASP A 1057 -26.58 -8.94 -8.47
CA ASP A 1057 -27.80 -9.42 -9.12
C ASP A 1057 -28.47 -8.35 -10.01
N THR A 1058 -28.25 -7.05 -9.73
CA THR A 1058 -28.76 -5.96 -10.57
C THR A 1058 -28.00 -5.80 -11.89
N LEU A 1059 -26.84 -6.44 -12.05
CA LEU A 1059 -26.09 -6.44 -13.31
C LEU A 1059 -26.71 -7.38 -14.36
N ASN A 1060 -27.64 -8.26 -13.94
CA ASN A 1060 -28.35 -9.22 -14.80
C ASN A 1060 -27.43 -10.09 -15.67
N TRP A 1061 -26.25 -10.43 -15.15
CA TRP A 1061 -25.23 -11.24 -15.86
C TRP A 1061 -25.66 -12.68 -16.17
N ARG A 1062 -26.80 -13.13 -15.63
CA ARG A 1062 -27.38 -14.47 -15.78
C ARG A 1062 -28.14 -14.70 -17.11
N LYS A 1063 -28.46 -13.64 -17.88
CA LYS A 1063 -29.36 -13.74 -19.06
C LYS A 1063 -28.90 -12.93 -20.27
N PRO A 1064 -28.14 -13.54 -21.20
CA PRO A 1064 -27.54 -14.89 -21.11
C PRO A 1064 -26.39 -14.92 -20.09
N PRO A 1065 -25.92 -16.10 -19.62
CA PRO A 1065 -24.76 -16.18 -18.73
C PRO A 1065 -23.49 -15.68 -19.43
N ILE A 1066 -22.61 -15.00 -18.68
CA ILE A 1066 -21.25 -14.66 -19.14
C ILE A 1066 -20.39 -15.91 -19.03
N ASP A 1067 -19.73 -16.30 -20.11
CA ASP A 1067 -18.83 -17.46 -20.11
C ASP A 1067 -17.46 -17.13 -19.51
N LEU A 1068 -16.94 -15.92 -19.77
CA LEU A 1068 -15.67 -15.45 -19.23
C LEU A 1068 -15.73 -13.96 -18.90
N LEU A 1069 -15.51 -13.62 -17.63
CA LEU A 1069 -15.27 -12.25 -17.18
C LEU A 1069 -13.76 -12.03 -17.02
N ILE A 1070 -13.23 -10.96 -17.60
CA ILE A 1070 -11.81 -10.62 -17.51
C ILE A 1070 -11.72 -9.29 -16.76
N LEU A 1071 -11.07 -9.33 -15.59
CA LEU A 1071 -10.80 -8.16 -14.77
C LEU A 1071 -9.35 -7.75 -14.99
N SER A 1072 -9.15 -6.82 -15.92
CA SER A 1072 -7.87 -6.16 -16.15
C SER A 1072 -7.69 -5.01 -15.15
N ALA A 1073 -7.80 -5.37 -13.86
CA ALA A 1073 -7.78 -4.47 -12.71
C ALA A 1073 -7.01 -5.14 -11.57
N CYS A 1074 -6.25 -4.36 -10.81
CA CYS A 1074 -5.36 -4.87 -9.76
C CYS A 1074 -6.14 -5.34 -8.51
N GLN A 1075 -5.63 -6.38 -7.83
CA GLN A 1075 -6.18 -6.96 -6.57
C GLN A 1075 -7.64 -7.45 -6.65
N THR A 1076 -8.04 -8.07 -7.77
CA THR A 1076 -9.45 -8.47 -7.99
C THR A 1076 -9.80 -9.89 -7.54
N ALA A 1077 -8.79 -10.72 -7.25
CA ALA A 1077 -8.94 -12.07 -6.68
C ALA A 1077 -8.61 -12.16 -5.17
N LEU A 1078 -8.21 -11.04 -4.54
CA LEU A 1078 -7.85 -10.98 -3.12
C LEU A 1078 -9.11 -11.11 -2.24
N GLY A 1079 -9.02 -11.87 -1.16
CA GLY A 1079 -10.07 -12.13 -0.19
C GLY A 1079 -9.51 -12.25 1.23
N ASP A 1080 -10.25 -11.80 2.24
CA ASP A 1080 -9.99 -12.13 3.64
C ASP A 1080 -10.75 -13.42 4.04
N SER A 1081 -10.66 -13.83 5.30
CA SER A 1081 -11.43 -14.97 5.85
C SER A 1081 -12.96 -14.79 5.74
N ASN A 1082 -13.45 -13.59 5.39
CA ASN A 1082 -14.86 -13.25 5.21
C ASN A 1082 -15.30 -13.07 3.73
N ALA A 1083 -14.36 -13.00 2.77
CA ALA A 1083 -14.62 -12.86 1.31
C ALA A 1083 -13.53 -13.53 0.44
N GLU A 1084 -13.35 -14.83 0.64
CA GLU A 1084 -12.21 -15.69 0.27
C GLU A 1084 -11.80 -15.82 -1.23
N LEU A 1085 -12.39 -15.06 -2.16
CA LEU A 1085 -11.99 -14.99 -3.59
C LEU A 1085 -12.26 -13.59 -4.20
N GLY A 1086 -12.52 -12.58 -3.36
CA GLY A 1086 -12.79 -11.22 -3.79
C GLY A 1086 -13.93 -11.07 -4.79
N PHE A 1087 -13.73 -10.17 -5.76
CA PHE A 1087 -14.68 -9.93 -6.84
C PHE A 1087 -14.85 -11.15 -7.74
N ALA A 1088 -13.79 -11.92 -7.97
CA ALA A 1088 -13.85 -13.13 -8.78
C ALA A 1088 -14.76 -14.20 -8.16
N GLY A 1089 -14.72 -14.39 -6.83
CA GLY A 1089 -15.66 -15.27 -6.12
C GLY A 1089 -17.11 -14.83 -6.24
N LEU A 1090 -17.37 -13.53 -6.08
CA LEU A 1090 -18.72 -12.96 -6.20
C LEU A 1090 -19.27 -13.01 -7.63
N SER A 1091 -18.41 -12.91 -8.64
CA SER A 1091 -18.81 -13.07 -10.04
C SER A 1091 -19.32 -14.48 -10.35
N LEU A 1092 -18.74 -15.52 -9.73
CA LEU A 1092 -19.26 -16.90 -9.86
C LEU A 1092 -20.62 -17.06 -9.20
N GLN A 1093 -20.85 -16.40 -8.05
CA GLN A 1093 -22.18 -16.36 -7.41
C GLN A 1093 -23.24 -15.65 -8.27
N ALA A 1094 -22.80 -14.73 -9.15
CA ALA A 1094 -23.61 -14.07 -10.17
C ALA A 1094 -23.89 -14.94 -11.42
N GLU A 1095 -23.51 -16.22 -11.38
CA GLU A 1095 -23.55 -17.19 -12.50
C GLU A 1095 -22.69 -16.80 -13.72
N VAL A 1096 -21.61 -16.03 -13.51
CA VAL A 1096 -20.51 -16.04 -14.48
C VAL A 1096 -19.85 -17.41 -14.42
N LYS A 1097 -19.57 -18.05 -15.57
CA LYS A 1097 -18.98 -19.39 -15.55
C LYS A 1097 -17.53 -19.40 -15.06
N SER A 1098 -16.75 -18.38 -15.45
CA SER A 1098 -15.34 -18.27 -15.10
C SER A 1098 -14.90 -16.80 -15.10
N THR A 1099 -13.94 -16.48 -14.24
CA THR A 1099 -13.35 -15.14 -14.14
C THR A 1099 -11.84 -15.23 -14.16
N LEU A 1100 -11.19 -14.43 -15.00
CA LEU A 1100 -9.76 -14.19 -14.98
C LEU A 1100 -9.49 -12.91 -14.18
N ALA A 1101 -8.72 -13.03 -13.11
CA ALA A 1101 -8.45 -11.94 -12.16
C ALA A 1101 -7.01 -11.99 -11.63
N SER A 1102 -6.54 -10.90 -11.05
CA SER A 1102 -5.19 -10.76 -10.48
C SER A 1102 -5.18 -10.96 -8.96
N LEU A 1103 -4.19 -11.71 -8.47
CA LEU A 1103 -3.94 -11.96 -7.04
C LEU A 1103 -3.30 -10.74 -6.33
N TRP A 1104 -2.51 -9.95 -7.05
CA TRP A 1104 -1.84 -8.73 -6.57
C TRP A 1104 -1.76 -7.66 -7.66
N TYR A 1105 -1.20 -6.49 -7.32
CA TYR A 1105 -1.02 -5.39 -8.28
C TYR A 1105 0.08 -5.72 -9.31
N VAL A 1106 -0.23 -5.56 -10.60
CA VAL A 1106 0.71 -5.75 -11.71
C VAL A 1106 0.76 -4.45 -12.52
N SER A 1107 1.96 -4.04 -12.95
CA SER A 1107 2.12 -2.79 -13.70
C SER A 1107 1.29 -2.78 -14.99
N ASP A 1108 0.77 -1.61 -15.36
CA ASP A 1108 -0.10 -1.39 -16.53
C ASP A 1108 0.49 -1.96 -17.85
N LEU A 1109 1.80 -1.79 -18.07
CA LEU A 1109 2.50 -2.36 -19.24
C LEU A 1109 2.53 -3.89 -19.22
N ALA A 1110 2.73 -4.51 -18.06
CA ALA A 1110 2.77 -5.97 -17.94
C ALA A 1110 1.37 -6.56 -18.17
N THR A 1111 0.34 -5.94 -17.60
CA THR A 1111 -1.07 -6.30 -17.83
C THR A 1111 -1.43 -6.20 -19.32
N LEU A 1112 -1.02 -5.11 -19.99
CA LEU A 1112 -1.20 -4.95 -21.44
C LEU A 1112 -0.60 -6.11 -22.24
N ILE A 1113 0.65 -6.48 -21.95
CA ILE A 1113 1.34 -7.57 -22.67
C ILE A 1113 0.71 -8.93 -22.35
N TYR A 1114 0.30 -9.15 -21.09
CA TYR A 1114 -0.42 -10.35 -20.69
C TYR A 1114 -1.73 -10.48 -21.46
N MET A 1115 -2.55 -9.42 -21.51
CA MET A 1115 -3.86 -9.43 -22.18
C MET A 1115 -3.73 -9.56 -23.70
N MET A 1116 -2.70 -8.94 -24.30
CA MET A 1116 -2.34 -9.15 -25.70
C MET A 1116 -2.12 -10.63 -26.02
N GLU A 1117 -1.33 -11.33 -25.21
CA GLU A 1117 -1.07 -12.75 -25.42
C GLU A 1117 -2.26 -13.64 -25.02
N PHE A 1118 -3.04 -13.23 -24.01
CA PHE A 1118 -4.23 -13.93 -23.56
C PHE A 1118 -5.29 -14.01 -24.64
N TYR A 1119 -5.65 -12.90 -25.28
CA TYR A 1119 -6.63 -12.93 -26.37
C TYR A 1119 -6.13 -13.70 -27.59
N ARG A 1120 -4.82 -13.68 -27.86
CA ARG A 1120 -4.23 -14.48 -28.93
C ARG A 1120 -4.34 -15.98 -28.63
N SER A 1121 -4.01 -16.36 -27.40
CA SER A 1121 -4.12 -17.73 -26.90
C SER A 1121 -5.57 -18.20 -26.85
N LEU A 1122 -6.49 -17.36 -26.38
CA LEU A 1122 -7.93 -17.65 -26.31
C LEU A 1122 -8.54 -17.90 -27.70
N GLY A 1123 -8.09 -17.16 -28.71
CA GLY A 1123 -8.57 -17.32 -30.08
C GLY A 1123 -8.19 -18.64 -30.75
N SER A 1124 -7.24 -19.40 -30.18
CA SER A 1124 -6.74 -20.68 -30.70
C SER A 1124 -6.91 -21.87 -29.74
N SER A 1125 -7.24 -21.60 -28.47
CA SER A 1125 -7.36 -22.63 -27.43
C SER A 1125 -8.75 -23.25 -27.39
N LYS A 1126 -8.81 -24.52 -27.00
CA LYS A 1126 -10.07 -25.26 -26.87
C LYS A 1126 -10.76 -25.04 -25.53
N THR A 1127 -10.00 -24.61 -24.52
CA THR A 1127 -10.45 -24.36 -23.15
C THR A 1127 -9.88 -23.03 -22.63
N LYS A 1128 -10.52 -22.45 -21.61
CA LYS A 1128 -10.04 -21.20 -20.97
C LYS A 1128 -8.72 -21.43 -20.23
N ALA A 1129 -8.59 -22.57 -19.55
CA ALA A 1129 -7.38 -22.91 -18.81
C ALA A 1129 -6.18 -23.11 -19.74
N GLU A 1130 -6.38 -23.69 -20.94
CA GLU A 1130 -5.35 -23.74 -21.98
C GLU A 1130 -4.92 -22.34 -22.46
N ALA A 1131 -5.87 -21.41 -22.60
CA ALA A 1131 -5.56 -20.05 -22.99
C ALA A 1131 -4.69 -19.34 -21.94
N VAL A 1132 -5.03 -19.47 -20.65
CA VAL A 1132 -4.23 -18.93 -19.54
C VAL A 1132 -2.84 -19.56 -19.50
N GLN A 1133 -2.75 -20.89 -19.61
CA GLN A 1133 -1.46 -21.60 -19.63
C GLN A 1133 -0.56 -21.10 -20.76
N LYS A 1134 -1.05 -21.11 -22.02
CA LYS A 1134 -0.28 -20.62 -23.17
C LYS A 1134 0.20 -19.18 -23.00
N THR A 1135 -0.59 -18.34 -22.33
CA THR A 1135 -0.23 -16.95 -22.02
C THR A 1135 0.92 -16.90 -21.03
N GLN A 1136 0.84 -17.66 -19.93
CA GLN A 1136 1.91 -17.74 -18.94
C GLN A 1136 3.21 -18.27 -19.54
N LEU A 1137 3.14 -19.31 -20.39
CA LEU A 1137 4.30 -19.84 -21.12
C LEU A 1137 4.91 -18.82 -22.07
N ALA A 1138 4.09 -18.05 -22.77
CA ALA A 1138 4.56 -17.01 -23.67
C ALA A 1138 5.16 -15.79 -22.93
N MET A 1139 4.73 -15.54 -21.69
CA MET A 1139 5.38 -14.56 -20.80
C MET A 1139 6.73 -15.08 -20.30
N LEU A 1140 6.87 -16.38 -20.04
CA LEU A 1140 8.15 -17.01 -19.68
C LEU A 1140 9.15 -16.96 -20.86
N ASP A 1141 8.67 -17.12 -22.11
CA ASP A 1141 9.50 -17.10 -23.30
C ASP A 1141 9.98 -15.67 -23.66
N LYS A 1142 11.23 -15.37 -23.30
CA LYS A 1142 11.91 -14.10 -23.61
C LYS A 1142 11.96 -13.78 -25.12
N GLN A 1143 11.95 -14.78 -26.01
CA GLN A 1143 11.88 -14.52 -27.45
C GLN A 1143 10.48 -14.07 -27.86
N ARG A 1144 9.44 -14.74 -27.34
CA ARG A 1144 8.06 -14.34 -27.56
C ARG A 1144 7.74 -12.96 -26.99
N LEU A 1145 8.23 -12.65 -25.78
CA LEU A 1145 8.13 -11.30 -25.21
C LEU A 1145 8.75 -10.24 -26.12
N ARG A 1146 9.95 -10.49 -26.68
CA ARG A 1146 10.58 -9.57 -27.64
C ARG A 1146 9.71 -9.34 -28.88
N GLN A 1147 9.01 -10.36 -29.37
CA GLN A 1147 8.08 -10.23 -30.50
C GLN A 1147 6.85 -9.40 -30.09
N ASN A 1148 6.24 -9.69 -28.94
CA ASN A 1148 5.11 -8.93 -28.42
C ASN A 1148 5.44 -7.44 -28.26
N LEU A 1149 6.62 -7.11 -27.72
CA LEU A 1149 7.07 -5.71 -27.59
C LEU A 1149 7.30 -5.03 -28.95
N GLN A 1150 7.74 -5.77 -29.97
CA GLN A 1150 7.90 -5.25 -31.33
C GLN A 1150 6.55 -5.00 -32.01
N GLU A 1151 5.62 -5.93 -31.90
CA GLU A 1151 4.25 -5.78 -32.39
C GLU A 1151 3.54 -4.59 -31.72
N LEU A 1152 3.69 -4.46 -30.40
CA LEU A 1152 3.18 -3.32 -29.65
C LEU A 1152 3.77 -2.01 -30.15
N GLU A 1153 5.09 -1.94 -30.38
CA GLU A 1153 5.72 -0.75 -30.94
C GLU A 1153 5.11 -0.37 -32.30
N ILE A 1154 4.93 -1.33 -33.21
CA ILE A 1154 4.31 -1.09 -34.53
C ILE A 1154 2.89 -0.54 -34.39
N ILE A 1155 2.09 -1.08 -33.47
CA ILE A 1155 0.73 -0.63 -33.22
C ILE A 1155 0.74 0.80 -32.69
N ILE A 1156 1.62 1.10 -31.74
CA ILE A 1156 1.80 2.45 -31.21
C ILE A 1156 2.20 3.43 -32.32
N GLU A 1157 3.15 3.07 -33.19
CA GLU A 1157 3.54 3.91 -34.34
C GLU A 1157 2.35 4.20 -35.26
N SER A 1158 1.57 3.16 -35.57
CA SER A 1158 0.40 3.30 -36.45
C SER A 1158 -0.67 4.22 -35.86
N LEU A 1159 -0.89 4.12 -34.54
CA LEU A 1159 -1.86 4.91 -33.81
C LEU A 1159 -1.43 6.38 -33.74
N LEU A 1160 -0.16 6.65 -33.43
CA LEU A 1160 0.40 8.01 -33.31
C LEU A 1160 0.52 8.75 -34.65
N VAL A 1161 0.53 8.04 -35.79
CA VAL A 1161 0.60 8.64 -37.14
C VAL A 1161 -0.80 8.86 -37.74
N SER A 1162 -1.82 8.16 -37.26
CA SER A 1162 -3.20 8.33 -37.74
C SER A 1162 -3.75 9.72 -37.37
N GLN A 1163 -4.41 10.40 -38.31
CA GLN A 1163 -5.01 11.73 -38.06
C GLN A 1163 -6.19 11.68 -37.08
N ASP A 1164 -6.76 10.49 -36.86
CA ASP A 1164 -7.89 10.22 -35.97
C ASP A 1164 -7.52 9.08 -35.01
N ALA A 1165 -6.59 9.33 -34.08
CA ALA A 1165 -6.15 8.34 -33.09
C ALA A 1165 -7.32 7.92 -32.20
N THR A 1166 -8.05 6.88 -32.62
CA THR A 1166 -9.32 6.43 -32.03
C THR A 1166 -9.13 5.21 -31.13
N TRP A 1167 -9.99 5.08 -30.12
CA TRP A 1167 -10.04 3.96 -29.17
C TRP A 1167 -10.12 2.59 -29.86
N ALA A 1168 -10.90 2.51 -30.94
CA ALA A 1168 -11.10 1.30 -31.72
C ALA A 1168 -11.41 1.65 -33.18
N SER A 1169 -11.22 0.72 -34.10
CA SER A 1169 -11.50 0.90 -35.53
C SER A 1169 -12.99 1.13 -35.85
N ASN A 1170 -13.90 0.80 -34.92
CA ASN A 1170 -15.35 0.95 -35.05
C ASN A 1170 -15.93 2.05 -34.14
N THR A 1171 -15.09 2.90 -33.53
CA THR A 1171 -15.51 4.02 -32.69
C THR A 1171 -15.15 5.35 -33.34
N GLU A 1172 -16.05 6.34 -33.28
CA GLU A 1172 -15.74 7.73 -33.67
C GLU A 1172 -15.04 8.50 -32.51
N GLU A 1173 -14.84 7.86 -31.36
CA GLU A 1173 -14.22 8.46 -30.18
C GLU A 1173 -12.69 8.52 -30.33
N VAL A 1174 -12.16 9.75 -30.29
CA VAL A 1174 -10.74 10.05 -30.39
C VAL A 1174 -10.11 10.01 -29.01
N LEU A 1175 -8.87 9.51 -28.92
CA LEU A 1175 -8.07 9.51 -27.72
C LEU A 1175 -7.77 10.95 -27.29
N THR A 1176 -7.80 11.18 -25.99
CA THR A 1176 -7.39 12.46 -25.41
C THR A 1176 -5.88 12.64 -25.55
N GLU A 1177 -5.40 13.89 -25.42
CA GLU A 1177 -3.96 14.15 -25.44
C GLU A 1177 -3.24 13.46 -24.26
N THR A 1178 -3.90 13.33 -23.11
CA THR A 1178 -3.38 12.59 -21.94
C THR A 1178 -3.14 11.12 -22.27
N ALA A 1179 -4.12 10.44 -22.88
CA ALA A 1179 -3.98 9.07 -23.33
C ALA A 1179 -2.86 8.93 -24.38
N ILE A 1180 -2.80 9.86 -25.35
CA ILE A 1180 -1.74 9.89 -26.37
C ILE A 1180 -0.36 10.07 -25.74
N GLN A 1181 -0.23 10.92 -24.72
CA GLN A 1181 1.03 11.15 -24.02
C GLN A 1181 1.47 9.90 -23.23
N GLY A 1182 0.54 9.23 -22.55
CA GLY A 1182 0.79 7.94 -21.91
C GLY A 1182 1.31 6.88 -22.89
N ILE A 1183 0.72 6.82 -24.08
CA ILE A 1183 1.17 5.94 -25.19
C ILE A 1183 2.57 6.32 -25.68
N ARG A 1184 2.91 7.62 -25.78
CA ARG A 1184 4.26 8.08 -26.12
C ARG A 1184 5.29 7.67 -25.06
N ASN A 1185 4.92 7.69 -23.78
CA ASN A 1185 5.79 7.25 -22.69
C ASN A 1185 6.07 5.75 -22.75
N ILE A 1186 5.05 4.93 -23.01
CA ILE A 1186 5.21 3.49 -23.25
C ILE A 1186 6.18 3.25 -24.42
N ARG A 1187 5.97 3.94 -25.56
CA ARG A 1187 6.87 3.86 -26.72
C ARG A 1187 8.33 4.20 -26.37
N LYS A 1188 8.54 5.27 -25.59
CA LYS A 1188 9.89 5.68 -25.17
C LYS A 1188 10.56 4.57 -24.36
N ARG A 1189 9.86 4.02 -23.35
CA ARG A 1189 10.36 2.90 -22.51
C ARG A 1189 10.71 1.67 -23.35
N LEU A 1190 9.91 1.32 -24.36
CA LEU A 1190 10.16 0.19 -25.26
C LEU A 1190 11.37 0.38 -26.19
N ARG A 1191 11.79 1.62 -26.45
CA ARG A 1191 12.95 1.95 -27.28
C ARG A 1191 14.25 2.02 -26.49
N GLU A 1192 14.18 2.55 -25.28
CA GLU A 1192 15.36 2.78 -24.43
C GLU A 1192 15.77 1.50 -23.69
N ASN A 1193 14.81 0.73 -23.13
CA ASN A 1193 15.10 -0.33 -22.15
C ASN A 1193 14.54 -1.71 -22.54
N ARG A 1194 14.40 -2.01 -23.84
CA ARG A 1194 13.72 -3.25 -24.30
C ARG A 1194 14.22 -4.53 -23.65
N SER A 1195 15.54 -4.72 -23.56
CA SER A 1195 16.12 -5.95 -23.00
C SER A 1195 15.80 -6.11 -21.51
N GLU A 1196 15.82 -5.00 -20.77
CA GLU A 1196 15.49 -4.96 -19.35
C GLU A 1196 13.99 -5.23 -19.12
N VAL A 1197 13.12 -4.64 -19.95
CA VAL A 1197 11.67 -4.90 -19.90
C VAL A 1197 11.37 -6.38 -20.16
N VAL A 1198 12.07 -7.02 -21.11
CA VAL A 1198 11.91 -8.46 -21.36
C VAL A 1198 12.35 -9.30 -20.16
N GLU A 1199 13.45 -8.95 -19.52
CA GLU A 1199 13.94 -9.66 -18.34
C GLU A 1199 12.93 -9.54 -17.19
N GLN A 1200 12.46 -8.31 -16.93
CA GLN A 1200 11.43 -8.04 -15.93
C GLN A 1200 10.18 -8.86 -16.20
N LEU A 1201 9.56 -8.73 -17.38
CA LEU A 1201 8.27 -9.36 -17.69
C LEU A 1201 8.31 -10.90 -17.70
N SER A 1202 9.48 -11.51 -17.84
CA SER A 1202 9.63 -12.97 -17.77
C SER A 1202 9.57 -13.54 -16.35
N HIS A 1203 9.75 -12.68 -15.34
CA HIS A 1203 9.68 -13.08 -13.93
C HIS A 1203 8.24 -13.48 -13.53
N PRO A 1204 8.06 -14.55 -12.72
CA PRO A 1204 6.74 -15.05 -12.33
C PRO A 1204 5.82 -14.03 -11.67
N PHE A 1205 6.37 -13.01 -11.00
CA PHE A 1205 5.63 -11.84 -10.52
C PHE A 1205 4.59 -11.30 -11.51
N TYR A 1206 4.94 -11.22 -12.80
CA TYR A 1206 4.13 -10.53 -13.81
C TYR A 1206 3.06 -11.41 -14.47
N TRP A 1207 3.23 -12.74 -14.47
CA TRP A 1207 2.32 -13.66 -15.18
C TRP A 1207 1.58 -14.64 -14.28
N SER A 1208 2.13 -14.98 -13.11
CA SER A 1208 1.47 -15.86 -12.13
C SER A 1208 0.44 -15.15 -11.26
N ALA A 1209 0.44 -13.81 -11.28
CA ALA A 1209 -0.57 -12.99 -10.64
C ALA A 1209 -1.97 -13.28 -11.20
N PHE A 1210 -2.08 -13.63 -12.48
CA PHE A 1210 -3.37 -13.85 -13.14
C PHE A 1210 -3.81 -15.31 -12.99
N THR A 1211 -4.99 -15.52 -12.41
CA THR A 1211 -5.56 -16.85 -12.16
C THR A 1211 -6.97 -16.99 -12.72
N LEU A 1212 -7.29 -18.20 -13.20
CA LEU A 1212 -8.62 -18.56 -13.69
C LEU A 1212 -9.46 -19.16 -12.57
N ILE A 1213 -10.51 -18.48 -12.19
CA ILE A 1213 -11.43 -18.88 -11.12
C ILE A 1213 -12.76 -19.34 -11.74
N GLY A 1214 -13.15 -20.60 -11.54
CA GLY A 1214 -14.38 -21.18 -12.07
C GLY A 1214 -14.15 -22.28 -13.11
N SER A 1215 -15.03 -22.38 -14.12
CA SER A 1215 -14.97 -23.47 -15.09
C SER A 1215 -13.75 -23.36 -16.01
N PRO A 1216 -12.93 -24.41 -16.19
CA PRO A 1216 -11.81 -24.34 -17.12
C PRO A 1216 -12.24 -24.46 -18.59
N TRP A 1217 -13.51 -24.83 -18.86
CA TRP A 1217 -14.06 -25.20 -20.18
C TRP A 1217 -14.80 -24.09 -20.92
#